data_AF-A0A2C9V7D9-F1
#
_entry.id   AF-A0A2C9V7D9-F1
#
_cell.length_a   1.000
_cell.length_b   1.000
_cell.length_c   1.000
_cell.angle_alpha   90.00
_cell.angle_beta   90.00
_cell.angle_gamma   90.00
#
_symmetry.space_group_name_H-M   'P 1'
#
loop_
_entity.id
_entity.type
_entity.pdbx_description
1 polymer ?
#
loop_
_entity_poly.entity_id
_entity_poly.type
_entity_poly.pdbx_seq_one_letter_code
_entity_poly.pdbx_strand_id
1 'polypeptide(L)'
;MNIAEDKMASTESNSPSAPGEKQSVSPSQHTDLTESTSSENFQADTLRKFSYSELAEATNSFSNSVCLGGGTFGIVYRGCLPIGDFAVKKLYYTGDGQHIEEFENRINVIGMARHRHLVSLIGYCCEEYDRLLVLEFVPNRSLRFHLRDAERRSKLKWSKRMKIAIGSAKGLKYLHEYCEPKIIHGGIKSDNILLDRNFEPKVADFGLAILLEGYDAARIYVDSNISDLEKISELDIYSFGVTLLELITGRKIYEDEYIVKWARPLMIKGDSINVDYDGLVDSTLKGQYDQSEVERIIYCIAASIYTPSSKLRPKMGQILEALEGLIPHQQLWAVEEHKEITEVSNQLWSKATPSQGTGPKIMQIQEMPAESNYSALEPAAMLSETSLEATAQSAIPPSRLMKIYHILNKIVSRIKNSNVSTIGVYGGEGIGKTTLSEALKIQPAIRDMFHFVIWVSVPKVWNLREVQLQIGRQLPLSGKKRINKYTLMSFLESVKFILILDGVNGFISLNIVGIPEPTPENGSKIVLTARSAEVCDRMSADLKINLEDLFRELFCENVGEIVYSFKLQPLAPKVVDLCCNHSHAIFLMSKALKDESDVRVWKNAVDMLSRQPASPEQEIENIMVNILKFSYDRLPDDTTRRCLKNCALFFEKQEIARESLIDNWISDDLMDMYQKGQKVIETLVTAGLLESSEDGQVFKLHEIDSSLLLEHVFPSRLFLRRKGSTLTELLMDENWENSDEIYLMDNELTELSEKLSSQAQALFLQRNLKLRKISDTFFQDMLALQILNLSVTSIKFLPDSLFGLVNLKRLSLNRCVLLKLLPSRVGDLSCLEVLHLEGTAIVALPREVEHLKNLTSLKVSFREPVIFDHPKKMIPDGVIKKLSKLKKLRIDVSPEDGRWKASVVSIVLEVCTLTTLDTLQFYFPNVKLLSQINWDTTPTSPPLSHFKFIVGDHTNRIICRLPHDVDVELGRYDKCLKYVNGEGAPEEIKKVLRHTSAFFLDRNMSVEKLSEFEISNMMQLKCCVAGECDKLQTIIEGDQMVTSASGEVELGLESLEYLYIYYAKSLRSICEGRLDNSSFKKLKYLTLHMCPELTIIFMPELLVNLSSLEELIVDDCSEVKSLVHCKDNEHEIKHILPALKKISFHFLPELDSISDVVSIAPRIEWMDFYYCPNLKSLPISKAIHTKLRQIKGEESWWQSLEWQNNEQDSNWEDIFTPVDEWD
;
A
#
# COMPACT_ATOMS: atom_id res chain seq x y z
N MET A 1 33.89 46.10 -19.44
CA MET A 1 34.89 46.93 -20.15
C MET A 1 34.87 46.44 -21.58
N ASN A 2 34.60 47.32 -22.56
CA ASN A 2 34.38 47.01 -24.00
C ASN A 2 33.10 46.14 -24.23
N ILE A 3 32.07 46.52 -25.00
CA ILE A 3 31.85 47.48 -26.11
C ILE A 3 32.53 47.07 -27.42
N ALA A 4 31.78 47.31 -28.51
CA ALA A 4 32.12 47.26 -29.94
C ALA A 4 31.72 45.95 -30.68
N GLU A 5 31.20 45.95 -31.93
CA GLU A 5 30.74 46.98 -32.90
C GLU A 5 30.10 46.21 -34.11
N ASP A 6 29.31 46.72 -35.08
CA ASP A 6 28.70 48.05 -35.32
C ASP A 6 27.60 48.01 -36.43
N LYS A 7 26.63 48.97 -36.38
CA LYS A 7 25.99 49.73 -37.50
C LYS A 7 25.42 49.01 -38.78
N MET A 8 24.66 49.63 -39.71
CA MET A 8 24.17 51.01 -39.94
C MET A 8 22.79 50.96 -40.69
N ALA A 9 21.77 51.75 -40.33
CA ALA A 9 21.30 53.00 -41.02
C ALA A 9 20.46 52.83 -42.33
N SER A 10 19.53 53.74 -42.72
CA SER A 10 18.90 54.89 -42.02
C SER A 10 17.69 55.50 -42.80
N THR A 11 16.61 55.85 -42.05
CA THR A 11 15.74 57.06 -42.11
C THR A 11 15.22 57.70 -43.43
N GLU A 12 13.90 58.03 -43.40
CA GLU A 12 13.26 59.30 -43.85
C GLU A 12 13.13 59.67 -45.36
N SER A 13 12.12 60.43 -45.84
CA SER A 13 10.81 60.86 -45.25
C SER A 13 9.76 61.34 -46.29
N ASN A 14 8.48 61.41 -45.85
CA ASN A 14 7.40 62.36 -46.21
C ASN A 14 6.76 62.50 -47.62
N SER A 15 5.46 62.12 -47.68
CA SER A 15 4.30 62.93 -48.15
C SER A 15 3.98 63.05 -49.68
N PRO A 16 2.75 63.48 -50.10
CA PRO A 16 1.41 63.07 -49.63
C PRO A 16 0.31 62.93 -50.76
N SER A 17 -0.96 62.68 -50.33
CA SER A 17 -2.25 63.18 -50.89
C SER A 17 -3.25 62.26 -51.65
N ALA A 18 -4.35 61.91 -50.95
CA ALA A 18 -5.78 62.10 -51.30
C ALA A 18 -6.45 61.37 -52.51
N PRO A 19 -7.81 61.31 -52.60
CA PRO A 19 -8.82 61.03 -51.56
C PRO A 19 -9.93 60.03 -51.99
N GLY A 20 -10.81 59.59 -51.08
CA GLY A 20 -12.04 58.84 -51.38
C GLY A 20 -12.96 58.64 -50.17
N GLU A 21 -14.28 58.85 -50.32
CA GLU A 21 -15.21 59.17 -49.21
C GLU A 21 -16.57 58.44 -49.34
N LYS A 22 -17.06 57.76 -48.28
CA LYS A 22 -18.44 57.92 -47.69
C LYS A 22 -18.91 56.84 -46.70
N GLN A 23 -19.24 57.32 -45.49
CA GLN A 23 -20.50 57.14 -44.72
C GLN A 23 -21.28 55.81 -44.76
N SER A 24 -21.62 55.31 -43.56
CA SER A 24 -22.74 54.42 -43.26
C SER A 24 -23.58 54.97 -42.09
N VAL A 25 -24.87 54.63 -42.03
CA VAL A 25 -25.84 55.14 -41.02
C VAL A 25 -26.79 54.00 -40.59
N SER A 26 -27.01 53.86 -39.28
CA SER A 26 -27.93 52.90 -38.63
C SER A 26 -29.40 53.37 -38.65
N PRO A 27 -30.41 52.51 -38.39
CA PRO A 27 -30.90 52.40 -36.98
C PRO A 27 -31.66 51.10 -36.55
N SER A 28 -31.77 50.89 -35.22
CA SER A 28 -32.95 50.35 -34.47
C SER A 28 -33.41 48.87 -34.70
N GLN A 29 -34.08 48.16 -33.77
CA GLN A 29 -34.49 48.43 -32.37
C GLN A 29 -34.78 47.12 -31.58
N HIS A 30 -35.19 47.28 -30.30
CA HIS A 30 -35.73 46.29 -29.33
C HIS A 30 -34.69 45.45 -28.54
N THR A 31 -34.65 45.37 -27.19
CA THR A 31 -35.66 45.33 -26.08
C THR A 31 -36.49 44.04 -26.08
N ASP A 32 -36.68 43.26 -25.03
CA ASP A 32 -36.34 43.36 -23.59
C ASP A 32 -36.37 41.90 -23.00
N LEU A 33 -36.10 41.56 -21.73
CA LEU A 33 -35.93 42.31 -20.47
C LEU A 33 -34.96 41.52 -19.54
N THR A 34 -34.74 41.99 -18.30
CA THR A 34 -34.07 41.26 -17.21
C THR A 34 -35.06 40.65 -16.21
N GLU A 35 -34.77 39.48 -15.66
CA GLU A 35 -35.26 39.07 -14.33
C GLU A 35 -34.10 38.54 -13.48
N SER A 36 -34.14 38.83 -12.18
CA SER A 36 -32.97 38.80 -11.30
C SER A 36 -33.18 37.89 -10.08
N THR A 37 -32.16 37.09 -9.75
CA THR A 37 -31.91 36.63 -8.37
C THR A 37 -30.42 36.76 -8.08
N SER A 38 -30.08 37.18 -6.86
CA SER A 38 -28.74 37.64 -6.49
C SER A 38 -27.92 36.58 -5.77
N SER A 39 -26.68 36.38 -6.24
CA SER A 39 -25.55 35.91 -5.43
C SER A 39 -24.30 36.66 -5.92
N GLU A 40 -23.34 36.88 -5.03
CA GLU A 40 -22.33 37.94 -5.21
C GLU A 40 -21.11 37.50 -6.05
N ASN A 41 -20.45 38.47 -6.68
CA ASN A 41 -19.28 38.24 -7.53
C ASN A 41 -18.07 37.77 -6.70
N PHE A 42 -17.75 36.48 -6.76
CA PHE A 42 -16.40 36.02 -6.43
C PHE A 42 -15.42 36.47 -7.52
N GLN A 43 -14.41 37.25 -7.14
CA GLN A 43 -13.28 37.56 -8.02
C GLN A 43 -12.51 36.27 -8.32
N ALA A 44 -12.51 35.87 -9.59
CA ALA A 44 -11.63 34.83 -10.09
C ALA A 44 -10.20 35.37 -10.22
N ASP A 45 -9.21 34.59 -9.77
CA ASP A 45 -7.99 34.25 -10.55
C ASP A 45 -7.00 33.40 -9.74
N THR A 46 -7.17 33.26 -8.42
CA THR A 46 -6.45 32.27 -7.60
C THR A 46 -7.38 31.19 -7.04
N LEU A 47 -6.89 29.96 -6.94
CA LEU A 47 -7.55 28.90 -6.18
C LEU A 47 -7.48 29.20 -4.67
N ARG A 48 -8.56 28.94 -3.94
CA ARG A 48 -8.54 29.11 -2.48
C ARG A 48 -7.75 27.97 -1.82
N LYS A 49 -6.72 28.30 -1.05
CA LYS A 49 -6.13 27.37 -0.08
C LYS A 49 -7.04 27.32 1.15
N PHE A 50 -7.59 26.14 1.43
CA PHE A 50 -8.43 25.83 2.59
C PHE A 50 -7.58 25.14 3.66
N SER A 51 -7.95 25.28 4.93
CA SER A 51 -7.37 24.45 6.00
C SER A 51 -8.09 23.11 6.10
N TYR A 52 -7.40 22.11 6.66
CA TYR A 52 -8.00 20.81 6.95
C TYR A 52 -9.16 20.95 7.93
N SER A 53 -9.04 21.82 8.94
CA SER A 53 -10.10 22.07 9.93
C SER A 53 -11.37 22.65 9.30
N GLU A 54 -11.25 23.57 8.33
CA GLU A 54 -12.41 24.13 7.63
C GLU A 54 -13.11 23.07 6.77
N LEU A 55 -12.34 22.22 6.08
CA LEU A 55 -12.90 21.14 5.27
C LEU A 55 -13.49 20.02 6.13
N ALA A 56 -12.90 19.74 7.30
CA ALA A 56 -13.46 18.82 8.28
C ALA A 56 -14.80 19.33 8.80
N GLU A 57 -14.88 20.59 9.26
CA GLU A 57 -16.15 21.18 9.73
C GLU A 57 -17.22 21.17 8.62
N ALA A 58 -16.87 21.63 7.41
CA ALA A 58 -17.78 21.64 6.27
C ALA A 58 -18.31 20.25 5.86
N THR A 59 -17.54 19.18 6.10
CA THR A 59 -17.90 17.79 5.78
C THR A 59 -18.34 16.97 7.00
N ASN A 60 -18.67 17.63 8.12
CA ASN A 60 -19.04 16.97 9.38
C ASN A 60 -18.00 15.90 9.81
N SER A 61 -16.74 16.32 9.89
CA SER A 61 -15.55 15.48 10.14
C SER A 61 -15.36 14.35 9.12
N PHE A 62 -15.61 14.62 7.84
CA PHE A 62 -15.57 13.63 6.75
C PHE A 62 -16.48 12.41 6.99
N SER A 63 -17.66 12.64 7.59
CA SER A 63 -18.63 11.59 7.90
C SER A 63 -19.15 10.89 6.64
N ASN A 64 -19.31 9.56 6.71
CA ASN A 64 -19.99 8.76 5.69
C ASN A 64 -21.40 9.30 5.36
N SER A 65 -22.08 9.92 6.33
CA SER A 65 -23.39 10.56 6.16
C SER A 65 -23.41 11.71 5.13
N VAL A 66 -22.25 12.23 4.72
CA VAL A 66 -22.11 13.21 3.63
C VAL A 66 -21.19 12.72 2.50
N CYS A 67 -20.82 11.43 2.49
CA CYS A 67 -20.08 10.84 1.39
C CYS A 67 -20.93 10.87 0.10
N LEU A 68 -20.29 11.22 -1.02
CA LEU A 68 -20.86 11.24 -2.37
C LEU A 68 -20.38 10.06 -3.23
N GLY A 69 -19.30 9.40 -2.82
CA GLY A 69 -18.74 8.19 -3.43
C GLY A 69 -17.21 8.14 -3.40
N GLY A 70 -16.66 6.92 -3.39
CA GLY A 70 -15.24 6.65 -3.59
C GLY A 70 -14.88 6.44 -5.08
N GLY A 71 -13.61 6.65 -5.42
CA GLY A 71 -13.06 6.33 -6.74
C GLY A 71 -11.53 6.24 -6.68
N THR A 72 -10.88 5.76 -7.74
CA THR A 72 -9.45 5.39 -7.80
C THR A 72 -8.46 6.42 -7.24
N PHE A 73 -8.83 7.71 -7.22
CA PHE A 73 -7.96 8.81 -6.75
C PHE A 73 -8.36 9.39 -5.38
N GLY A 74 -9.44 8.93 -4.74
CA GLY A 74 -9.90 9.44 -3.44
C GLY A 74 -11.41 9.38 -3.22
N ILE A 75 -11.84 9.75 -2.01
CA ILE A 75 -13.24 9.81 -1.58
C ILE A 75 -13.77 11.23 -1.74
N VAL A 76 -14.99 11.39 -2.27
CA VAL A 76 -15.66 12.67 -2.40
C VAL A 76 -16.74 12.82 -1.33
N TYR A 77 -16.70 13.92 -0.59
CA TYR A 77 -17.69 14.30 0.43
C TYR A 77 -18.43 15.56 -0.02
N ARG A 78 -19.67 15.74 0.44
CA ARG A 78 -20.40 17.02 0.33
C ARG A 78 -19.95 17.93 1.46
N GLY A 79 -19.24 18.99 1.12
CA GLY A 79 -18.94 20.10 2.02
C GLY A 79 -20.05 21.13 1.99
N CYS A 80 -20.55 21.57 3.15
CA CYS A 80 -21.40 22.74 3.26
C CYS A 80 -20.57 23.90 3.86
N LEU A 81 -20.39 24.97 3.08
CA LEU A 81 -19.67 26.17 3.49
C LEU A 81 -20.63 27.37 3.48
N PRO A 82 -20.30 28.50 4.14
CA PRO A 82 -21.12 29.72 4.08
C PRO A 82 -21.40 30.24 2.66
N ILE A 83 -20.58 29.81 1.70
CA ILE A 83 -20.64 30.15 0.27
C ILE A 83 -21.37 29.10 -0.61
N GLY A 84 -21.96 28.04 -0.02
CA GLY A 84 -22.79 27.05 -0.72
C GLY A 84 -22.43 25.57 -0.48
N ASP A 85 -22.89 24.70 -1.39
CA ASP A 85 -22.55 23.28 -1.45
C ASP A 85 -21.30 23.05 -2.31
N PHE A 86 -20.38 22.20 -1.84
CA PHE A 86 -19.11 21.86 -2.49
C PHE A 86 -18.90 20.35 -2.51
N ALA A 87 -18.11 19.88 -3.48
CA ALA A 87 -17.58 18.52 -3.50
C ALA A 87 -16.12 18.53 -3.01
N VAL A 88 -15.89 18.04 -1.80
CA VAL A 88 -14.56 17.98 -1.16
C VAL A 88 -14.00 16.58 -1.38
N LYS A 89 -13.01 16.46 -2.27
CA LYS A 89 -12.35 15.19 -2.59
C LYS A 89 -11.07 15.03 -1.77
N LYS A 90 -11.08 14.14 -0.78
CA LYS A 90 -9.87 13.72 -0.04
C LYS A 90 -9.15 12.67 -0.87
N LEU A 91 -7.94 12.98 -1.34
CA LEU A 91 -7.15 12.09 -2.19
C LEU A 91 -6.57 10.95 -1.34
N TYR A 92 -6.48 9.74 -1.91
CA TYR A 92 -5.89 8.59 -1.20
C TYR A 92 -4.38 8.74 -0.94
N TYR A 93 -3.70 9.60 -1.69
CA TYR A 93 -2.26 9.81 -1.56
C TYR A 93 -1.92 10.82 -0.45
N THR A 94 -1.62 10.30 0.74
CA THR A 94 -1.04 11.05 1.86
C THR A 94 0.49 11.06 1.78
N GLY A 95 1.03 11.83 0.83
CA GLY A 95 2.47 11.99 0.66
C GLY A 95 3.17 12.58 1.89
N ASP A 96 4.45 12.24 2.06
CA ASP A 96 5.33 12.53 3.20
C ASP A 96 5.72 14.02 3.43
N GLY A 97 4.91 14.96 2.91
CA GLY A 97 5.11 16.40 3.04
C GLY A 97 6.11 17.03 2.05
N GLN A 98 7.08 16.28 1.51
CA GLN A 98 8.26 16.81 0.78
C GLN A 98 7.98 17.36 -0.64
N HIS A 99 6.71 17.39 -1.06
CA HIS A 99 6.26 17.68 -2.43
C HIS A 99 5.09 18.70 -2.50
N ILE A 100 4.89 19.53 -1.46
CA ILE A 100 3.81 20.53 -1.43
C ILE A 100 3.91 21.53 -2.60
N GLU A 101 5.10 22.04 -2.92
CA GLU A 101 5.28 23.01 -4.01
C GLU A 101 5.02 22.40 -5.40
N GLU A 102 5.41 21.15 -5.64
CA GLU A 102 5.10 20.45 -6.88
C GLU A 102 3.60 20.16 -7.02
N PHE A 103 2.93 19.82 -5.91
CA PHE A 103 1.48 19.66 -5.85
C PHE A 103 0.77 21.00 -6.13
N GLU A 104 1.15 22.09 -5.47
CA GLU A 104 0.55 23.41 -5.66
C GLU A 104 0.75 23.94 -7.09
N ASN A 105 1.93 23.75 -7.68
CA ASN A 105 2.17 24.12 -9.08
C ASN A 105 1.28 23.33 -10.07
N ARG A 106 1.16 22.01 -9.90
CA ARG A 106 0.26 21.17 -10.71
C ARG A 106 -1.23 21.52 -10.49
N ILE A 107 -1.62 21.82 -9.26
CA ILE A 107 -2.96 22.28 -8.88
C ILE A 107 -3.31 23.61 -9.55
N ASN A 108 -2.39 24.57 -9.56
CA ASN A 108 -2.59 25.86 -10.22
C ASN A 108 -2.82 25.70 -11.73
N VAL A 109 -2.06 24.83 -12.41
CA VAL A 109 -2.29 24.49 -13.83
C VAL A 109 -3.71 23.95 -14.06
N ILE A 110 -4.19 23.03 -13.20
CA ILE A 110 -5.54 22.45 -13.33
C ILE A 110 -6.63 23.50 -12.98
N GLY A 111 -6.38 24.40 -12.03
CA GLY A 111 -7.30 25.47 -11.62
C GLY A 111 -7.56 26.55 -12.66
N MET A 112 -6.68 26.66 -13.66
CA MET A 112 -6.85 27.57 -14.82
C MET A 112 -7.88 27.03 -15.83
N ALA A 113 -8.17 25.72 -15.83
CA ALA A 113 -9.11 25.10 -16.77
C ALA A 113 -10.57 25.38 -16.38
N ARG A 114 -11.14 26.46 -16.90
CA ARG A 114 -12.48 26.95 -16.56
C ARG A 114 -13.39 27.00 -17.79
N HIS A 115 -14.34 26.07 -17.85
CA HIS A 115 -15.27 25.96 -18.97
C HIS A 115 -16.62 25.40 -18.51
N ARG A 116 -17.73 25.82 -19.15
CA ARG A 116 -19.11 25.47 -18.74
C ARG A 116 -19.40 23.96 -18.65
N HIS A 117 -18.65 23.15 -19.39
CA HIS A 117 -18.75 21.69 -19.41
C HIS A 117 -17.61 20.97 -18.69
N LEU A 118 -16.92 21.66 -17.78
CA LEU A 118 -16.02 21.07 -16.78
C LEU A 118 -16.60 21.26 -15.37
N VAL A 119 -16.17 20.42 -14.42
CA VAL A 119 -16.32 20.66 -12.98
C VAL A 119 -15.19 21.59 -12.54
N SER A 120 -15.55 22.78 -12.04
CA SER A 120 -14.60 23.81 -11.64
C SER A 120 -13.87 23.41 -10.36
N LEU A 121 -12.54 23.47 -10.37
CA LEU A 121 -11.72 23.47 -9.15
C LEU A 121 -11.79 24.87 -8.52
N ILE A 122 -12.21 24.91 -7.25
CA ILE A 122 -12.45 26.13 -6.49
C ILE A 122 -11.33 26.36 -5.49
N GLY A 123 -10.74 25.28 -4.98
CA GLY A 123 -9.59 25.34 -4.08
C GLY A 123 -9.02 23.97 -3.72
N TYR A 124 -8.12 23.97 -2.75
CA TYR A 124 -7.41 22.78 -2.28
C TYR A 124 -6.98 22.91 -0.82
N CYS A 125 -6.66 21.79 -0.18
CA CYS A 125 -5.90 21.73 1.07
C CYS A 125 -4.65 20.86 0.86
N CYS A 126 -3.55 21.26 1.50
CA CYS A 126 -2.25 20.58 1.50
C CYS A 126 -1.54 20.70 2.86
N GLU A 127 -2.31 20.75 3.95
CA GLU A 127 -1.78 20.77 5.31
C GLU A 127 -1.27 19.36 5.70
N GLU A 128 -0.11 19.30 6.35
CA GLU A 128 0.57 18.06 6.76
C GLU A 128 0.64 17.01 5.64
N TYR A 129 0.10 15.81 5.88
CA TYR A 129 0.00 14.70 4.93
C TYR A 129 -1.25 14.78 4.04
N ASP A 130 -2.24 15.58 4.42
CA ASP A 130 -3.58 15.56 3.84
C ASP A 130 -3.66 16.36 2.52
N ARG A 131 -4.22 15.76 1.47
CA ARG A 131 -4.35 16.39 0.15
C ARG A 131 -5.81 16.34 -0.28
N LEU A 132 -6.46 17.51 -0.33
CA LEU A 132 -7.88 17.62 -0.68
C LEU A 132 -8.10 18.62 -1.81
N LEU A 133 -9.10 18.33 -2.65
CA LEU A 133 -9.59 19.22 -3.71
C LEU A 133 -10.99 19.72 -3.34
N VAL A 134 -11.26 21.00 -3.56
CA VAL A 134 -12.59 21.60 -3.37
C VAL A 134 -13.15 21.96 -4.73
N LEU A 135 -14.20 21.26 -5.14
CA LEU A 135 -14.84 21.31 -6.46
C LEU A 135 -16.26 21.86 -6.33
N GLU A 136 -16.84 22.37 -7.42
CA GLU A 136 -18.27 22.72 -7.45
C GLU A 136 -19.15 21.47 -7.21
N PHE A 137 -20.23 21.61 -6.41
CA PHE A 137 -21.18 20.51 -6.21
C PHE A 137 -22.17 20.40 -7.39
N VAL A 138 -22.11 19.29 -8.13
CA VAL A 138 -22.96 19.04 -9.31
C VAL A 138 -24.14 18.12 -8.92
N PRO A 139 -25.38 18.64 -8.82
CA PRO A 139 -26.41 18.01 -7.99
C PRO A 139 -27.14 16.80 -8.59
N ASN A 140 -27.18 16.60 -9.92
CA ASN A 140 -27.86 15.45 -10.52
C ASN A 140 -26.96 14.21 -10.67
N ARG A 141 -25.83 14.12 -9.94
CA ARG A 141 -24.88 12.98 -9.95
C ARG A 141 -24.30 12.69 -11.36
N SER A 142 -23.64 11.54 -11.52
CA SER A 142 -23.00 11.11 -12.78
C SER A 142 -23.99 10.64 -13.84
N LEU A 143 -23.59 10.68 -15.11
CA LEU A 143 -24.32 10.11 -16.23
C LEU A 143 -24.63 8.62 -15.98
N ARG A 144 -23.68 7.86 -15.44
CA ARG A 144 -23.87 6.43 -15.13
C ARG A 144 -24.99 6.18 -14.12
N PHE A 145 -25.19 7.06 -13.14
CA PHE A 145 -26.32 6.98 -12.19
C PHE A 145 -27.70 7.04 -12.88
N HIS A 146 -27.79 7.71 -14.05
CA HIS A 146 -29.02 7.75 -14.85
C HIS A 146 -29.11 6.62 -15.89
N LEU A 147 -27.99 6.04 -16.34
CA LEU A 147 -27.98 4.92 -17.30
C LEU A 147 -28.21 3.54 -16.63
N ARG A 148 -27.77 3.35 -15.37
CA ARG A 148 -27.86 2.06 -14.64
C ARG A 148 -29.30 1.57 -14.39
N ASP A 149 -30.26 2.48 -14.18
CA ASP A 149 -31.67 2.16 -13.87
C ASP A 149 -32.59 2.51 -15.05
N ALA A 150 -33.55 1.63 -15.35
CA ALA A 150 -34.48 1.79 -16.47
C ALA A 150 -35.44 2.98 -16.29
N GLU A 151 -35.90 3.29 -15.07
CA GLU A 151 -36.80 4.42 -14.85
C GLU A 151 -36.06 5.75 -15.04
N ARG A 152 -34.87 5.91 -14.46
CA ARG A 152 -33.97 7.05 -14.66
C ARG A 152 -33.53 7.18 -16.13
N ARG A 153 -33.21 6.07 -16.80
CA ARG A 153 -32.78 6.07 -18.21
C ARG A 153 -33.88 6.54 -19.16
N SER A 154 -35.15 6.24 -18.84
CA SER A 154 -36.30 6.80 -19.58
C SER A 154 -36.43 8.33 -19.48
N LYS A 155 -35.86 8.94 -18.42
CA LYS A 155 -35.82 10.40 -18.21
C LYS A 155 -34.69 11.08 -19.01
N LEU A 156 -33.77 10.29 -19.58
CA LEU A 156 -32.81 10.68 -20.62
C LEU A 156 -33.39 10.45 -22.03
N LYS A 157 -34.39 11.25 -22.40
CA LYS A 157 -34.89 11.34 -23.78
C LYS A 157 -33.78 11.73 -24.75
N TRP A 158 -33.93 11.38 -26.04
CA TRP A 158 -32.91 11.56 -27.07
C TRP A 158 -32.23 12.94 -27.07
N SER A 159 -32.99 14.03 -27.03
CA SER A 159 -32.44 15.40 -27.01
C SER A 159 -31.54 15.70 -25.81
N LYS A 160 -31.74 15.05 -24.65
CA LYS A 160 -30.80 15.13 -23.52
C LYS A 160 -29.53 14.34 -23.80
N ARG A 161 -29.61 13.17 -24.46
CA ARG A 161 -28.44 12.37 -24.82
C ARG A 161 -27.55 13.12 -25.80
N MET A 162 -28.15 13.73 -26.84
CA MET A 162 -27.41 14.57 -27.80
C MET A 162 -26.76 15.78 -27.11
N LYS A 163 -27.49 16.46 -26.20
CA LYS A 163 -26.95 17.54 -25.36
C LYS A 163 -25.77 17.09 -24.50
N ILE A 164 -25.85 15.91 -23.89
CA ILE A 164 -24.78 15.33 -23.06
C ILE A 164 -23.55 14.97 -23.91
N ALA A 165 -23.73 14.39 -25.09
CA ALA A 165 -22.65 14.10 -26.03
C ALA A 165 -21.91 15.38 -26.47
N ILE A 166 -22.65 16.37 -27.00
CA ILE A 166 -22.09 17.64 -27.50
C ILE A 166 -21.39 18.42 -26.37
N GLY A 167 -22.02 18.54 -25.20
CA GLY A 167 -21.43 19.29 -24.08
C GLY A 167 -20.16 18.64 -23.54
N SER A 168 -20.14 17.31 -23.40
CA SER A 168 -18.94 16.58 -22.97
C SER A 168 -17.81 16.71 -24.00
N ALA A 169 -18.13 16.63 -25.29
CA ALA A 169 -17.17 16.87 -26.37
C ALA A 169 -16.59 18.29 -26.35
N LYS A 170 -17.39 19.32 -26.00
CA LYS A 170 -16.90 20.69 -25.78
C LYS A 170 -15.97 20.79 -24.57
N GLY A 171 -16.25 20.05 -23.49
CA GLY A 171 -15.36 19.93 -22.33
C GLY A 171 -13.99 19.37 -22.70
N LEU A 172 -13.97 18.24 -23.41
CA LEU A 172 -12.73 17.58 -23.85
C LEU A 172 -11.97 18.43 -24.89
N LYS A 173 -12.66 19.05 -25.86
CA LYS A 173 -12.02 19.96 -26.84
C LYS A 173 -11.30 21.11 -26.14
N TYR A 174 -11.91 21.68 -25.10
CA TYR A 174 -11.29 22.74 -24.31
C TYR A 174 -10.01 22.30 -23.58
N LEU A 175 -9.99 21.09 -22.98
CA LEU A 175 -8.78 20.53 -22.36
C LEU A 175 -7.67 20.26 -23.40
N HIS A 176 -8.04 19.65 -24.53
CA HIS A 176 -7.09 19.17 -25.56
C HIS A 176 -6.56 20.25 -26.52
N GLU A 177 -7.34 21.30 -26.79
CA GLU A 177 -7.09 22.26 -27.87
C GLU A 177 -7.07 23.74 -27.41
N TYR A 178 -7.52 24.05 -26.19
CA TYR A 178 -7.58 25.44 -25.67
C TYR A 178 -6.91 25.67 -24.29
N CYS A 179 -6.41 24.63 -23.62
CA CYS A 179 -5.59 24.77 -22.41
C CYS A 179 -4.10 24.82 -22.76
N GLU A 180 -3.32 25.66 -22.07
CA GLU A 180 -1.87 25.75 -22.18
C GLU A 180 -1.24 25.77 -20.77
N PRO A 181 -0.46 24.75 -20.36
CA PRO A 181 -0.17 23.53 -21.10
C PRO A 181 -1.42 22.69 -21.38
N LYS A 182 -1.42 21.96 -22.49
CA LYS A 182 -2.50 21.05 -22.89
C LYS A 182 -2.82 20.06 -21.76
N ILE A 183 -4.07 20.04 -21.32
CA ILE A 183 -4.53 19.10 -20.28
C ILE A 183 -5.14 17.87 -20.96
N ILE A 184 -4.84 16.70 -20.41
CA ILE A 184 -5.39 15.42 -20.87
C ILE A 184 -6.15 14.83 -19.67
N HIS A 185 -7.32 14.25 -19.91
CA HIS A 185 -8.18 13.77 -18.83
C HIS A 185 -7.65 12.46 -18.25
N GLY A 186 -7.24 11.51 -19.10
CA GLY A 186 -6.65 10.24 -18.67
C GLY A 186 -7.63 9.34 -17.90
N GLY A 187 -8.93 9.46 -18.18
CA GLY A 187 -9.95 8.78 -17.39
C GLY A 187 -11.40 9.15 -17.72
N ILE A 188 -11.70 9.52 -18.97
CA ILE A 188 -13.07 9.85 -19.37
C ILE A 188 -13.96 8.59 -19.39
N LYS A 189 -15.05 8.63 -18.62
CA LYS A 189 -16.09 7.59 -18.51
C LYS A 189 -17.40 8.21 -18.02
N SER A 190 -18.51 7.48 -18.11
CA SER A 190 -19.83 7.95 -17.67
C SER A 190 -19.97 8.20 -16.16
N ASP A 191 -19.09 7.63 -15.33
CA ASP A 191 -18.98 8.00 -13.91
C ASP A 191 -18.43 9.43 -13.73
N ASN A 192 -17.54 9.86 -14.64
CA ASN A 192 -16.81 11.14 -14.56
C ASN A 192 -17.50 12.27 -15.35
N ILE A 193 -18.66 12.03 -15.97
CA ILE A 193 -19.52 13.06 -16.55
C ILE A 193 -20.66 13.33 -15.57
N LEU A 194 -20.60 14.42 -14.82
CA LEU A 194 -21.65 14.85 -13.89
C LEU A 194 -22.71 15.69 -14.61
N LEU A 195 -23.94 15.70 -14.11
CA LEU A 195 -25.07 16.43 -14.70
C LEU A 195 -25.58 17.55 -13.77
N ASP A 196 -25.79 18.75 -14.33
CA ASP A 196 -26.41 19.86 -13.61
C ASP A 196 -27.94 19.70 -13.48
N ARG A 197 -28.61 20.67 -12.84
CA ARG A 197 -30.09 20.70 -12.69
C ARG A 197 -30.83 20.68 -14.05
N ASN A 198 -30.20 21.20 -15.10
CA ASN A 198 -30.72 21.32 -16.47
C ASN A 198 -30.25 20.17 -17.41
N PHE A 199 -29.61 19.13 -16.89
CA PHE A 199 -28.96 18.06 -17.67
C PHE A 199 -27.91 18.59 -18.69
N GLU A 200 -27.22 19.69 -18.36
CA GLU A 200 -25.92 20.04 -18.92
C GLU A 200 -24.86 19.07 -18.37
N PRO A 201 -23.95 18.53 -19.21
CA PRO A 201 -22.83 17.74 -18.74
C PRO A 201 -21.69 18.62 -18.22
N LYS A 202 -20.99 18.14 -17.19
CA LYS A 202 -19.74 18.67 -16.66
C LYS A 202 -18.75 17.52 -16.45
N VAL A 203 -17.63 17.55 -17.16
CA VAL A 203 -16.56 16.55 -17.04
C VAL A 203 -15.74 16.82 -15.76
N ALA A 204 -15.63 15.81 -14.91
CA ALA A 204 -14.91 15.81 -13.63
C ALA A 204 -13.56 15.07 -13.75
N ASP A 205 -12.75 15.06 -12.68
CA ASP A 205 -11.56 14.22 -12.55
C ASP A 205 -10.48 14.36 -13.66
N PHE A 206 -10.50 15.46 -14.43
CA PHE A 206 -9.45 15.77 -15.40
C PHE A 206 -8.16 16.22 -14.70
N GLY A 207 -7.01 15.92 -15.30
CA GLY A 207 -5.69 16.30 -14.77
C GLY A 207 -5.22 15.53 -13.53
N LEU A 208 -6.04 14.67 -12.90
CA LEU A 208 -5.65 13.94 -11.68
C LEU A 208 -4.43 13.03 -11.89
N ALA A 209 -4.25 12.49 -13.10
CA ALA A 209 -3.05 11.73 -13.46
C ALA A 209 -1.76 12.56 -13.40
N ILE A 210 -1.83 13.88 -13.63
CA ILE A 210 -0.69 14.81 -13.55
C ILE A 210 -0.34 15.09 -12.08
N LEU A 211 -1.33 15.17 -11.19
CA LEU A 211 -1.11 15.42 -9.75
C LEU A 211 -0.31 14.31 -9.06
N LEU A 212 -0.50 13.06 -9.50
CA LEU A 212 -0.10 11.85 -8.77
C LEU A 212 1.16 11.15 -9.34
N GLU A 213 1.99 11.84 -10.13
CA GLU A 213 3.29 11.30 -10.56
C GLU A 213 4.21 11.06 -9.35
N GLY A 214 4.27 9.81 -8.90
CA GLY A 214 5.10 9.36 -7.78
C GLY A 214 5.11 7.83 -7.60
N TYR A 215 3.95 7.18 -7.74
CA TYR A 215 3.82 5.71 -7.75
C TYR A 215 2.66 5.24 -8.64
N ASP A 216 2.82 4.06 -9.25
CA ASP A 216 1.90 3.27 -10.11
C ASP A 216 1.03 3.93 -11.22
N ALA A 217 0.91 5.25 -11.32
CA ALA A 217 0.45 5.92 -12.55
C ALA A 217 1.30 5.48 -13.77
N ALA A 218 2.57 5.13 -13.53
CA ALA A 218 3.47 4.50 -14.48
C ALA A 218 2.94 3.17 -15.08
N ARG A 219 2.14 2.37 -14.38
CA ARG A 219 1.57 1.13 -14.95
C ARG A 219 0.33 1.34 -15.80
N ILE A 220 -0.27 2.54 -15.75
CA ILE A 220 -1.34 2.96 -16.68
C ILE A 220 -0.77 3.78 -17.84
N TYR A 221 0.41 4.42 -17.69
CA TYR A 221 0.96 5.39 -18.66
C TYR A 221 2.44 5.25 -19.11
N VAL A 222 3.18 4.18 -18.76
CA VAL A 222 4.43 3.84 -19.46
C VAL A 222 4.07 3.26 -20.84
N ASP A 223 4.32 3.93 -21.97
CA ASP A 223 5.62 4.50 -22.34
C ASP A 223 5.47 5.83 -23.12
N SER A 224 5.78 6.94 -22.44
CA SER A 224 5.83 8.28 -23.03
C SER A 224 6.79 9.19 -22.26
N ASN A 225 7.58 10.01 -22.99
CA ASN A 225 8.23 11.17 -22.38
C ASN A 225 7.30 12.39 -22.56
N ILE A 226 7.68 13.55 -22.04
CA ILE A 226 6.96 14.83 -22.21
C ILE A 226 6.80 15.22 -23.72
N SER A 227 7.52 14.55 -24.62
CA SER A 227 7.36 14.64 -26.09
C SER A 227 6.10 13.99 -26.68
N ASP A 228 5.35 13.19 -25.91
CA ASP A 228 4.33 12.26 -26.45
C ASP A 228 2.87 12.69 -26.17
N LEU A 229 2.60 13.97 -25.85
CA LEU A 229 1.25 14.49 -25.56
C LEU A 229 0.19 14.28 -26.66
N GLU A 230 0.56 13.85 -27.86
CA GLU A 230 -0.39 13.44 -28.90
C GLU A 230 -0.98 12.05 -28.61
N LYS A 231 -0.14 11.04 -28.33
CA LYS A 231 -0.57 9.65 -28.02
C LYS A 231 -1.60 9.60 -26.89
N ILE A 232 -1.39 10.38 -25.83
CA ILE A 232 -2.24 10.30 -24.63
C ILE A 232 -3.63 10.92 -24.89
N SER A 233 -3.75 11.90 -25.78
CA SER A 233 -5.08 12.37 -26.24
C SER A 233 -5.81 11.35 -27.13
N GLU A 234 -5.11 10.46 -27.82
CA GLU A 234 -5.74 9.37 -28.60
C GLU A 234 -6.45 8.35 -27.70
N LEU A 235 -6.10 8.29 -26.39
CA LEU A 235 -6.79 7.47 -25.39
C LEU A 235 -8.10 8.13 -24.92
N ASP A 236 -8.08 9.42 -24.61
CA ASP A 236 -9.29 10.18 -24.26
C ASP A 236 -10.33 10.12 -25.39
N ILE A 237 -9.90 10.20 -26.66
CA ILE A 237 -10.78 10.03 -27.83
C ILE A 237 -11.43 8.64 -27.85
N TYR A 238 -10.65 7.58 -27.61
CA TYR A 238 -11.16 6.20 -27.55
C TYR A 238 -12.19 6.00 -26.43
N SER A 239 -11.85 6.39 -25.20
CA SER A 239 -12.72 6.22 -24.03
C SER A 239 -13.95 7.14 -24.08
N PHE A 240 -13.86 8.30 -24.73
CA PHE A 240 -15.05 9.09 -25.07
C PHE A 240 -15.94 8.36 -26.09
N GLY A 241 -15.36 7.70 -27.09
CA GLY A 241 -16.08 6.80 -28.00
C GLY A 241 -16.84 5.70 -27.27
N VAL A 242 -16.21 5.02 -26.30
CA VAL A 242 -16.87 4.01 -25.45
C VAL A 242 -18.01 4.63 -24.62
N THR A 243 -17.81 5.84 -24.10
CA THR A 243 -18.82 6.59 -23.35
C THR A 243 -20.03 6.99 -24.22
N LEU A 244 -19.80 7.37 -25.49
CA LEU A 244 -20.87 7.60 -26.47
C LEU A 244 -21.64 6.31 -26.78
N LEU A 245 -20.96 5.16 -26.82
CA LEU A 245 -21.58 3.86 -27.05
C LEU A 245 -22.47 3.42 -25.86
N GLU A 246 -22.02 3.63 -24.60
CA GLU A 246 -22.87 3.43 -23.42
C GLU A 246 -24.11 4.35 -23.46
N LEU A 247 -23.92 5.61 -23.87
CA LEU A 247 -24.98 6.62 -23.94
C LEU A 247 -26.08 6.29 -24.96
N ILE A 248 -25.76 5.79 -26.16
CA ILE A 248 -26.78 5.44 -27.17
C ILE A 248 -27.41 4.06 -26.97
N THR A 249 -26.66 3.09 -26.42
CA THR A 249 -27.15 1.71 -26.20
C THR A 249 -27.92 1.55 -24.89
N GLY A 250 -27.60 2.36 -23.87
CA GLY A 250 -28.12 2.19 -22.52
C GLY A 250 -27.68 0.88 -21.83
N ARG A 251 -26.71 0.17 -22.40
CA ARG A 251 -26.15 -1.08 -21.84
C ARG A 251 -25.12 -0.75 -20.76
N LYS A 252 -25.03 -1.58 -19.72
CA LYS A 252 -23.97 -1.48 -18.71
C LYS A 252 -22.63 -1.88 -19.33
N ILE A 253 -21.57 -1.10 -19.07
CA ILE A 253 -20.19 -1.56 -19.27
C ILE A 253 -19.85 -2.59 -18.18
N TYR A 254 -19.54 -3.81 -18.63
CA TYR A 254 -18.92 -4.90 -17.87
C TYR A 254 -17.65 -5.29 -18.62
N GLU A 255 -16.50 -4.74 -18.21
CA GLU A 255 -15.26 -4.62 -19.00
C GLU A 255 -15.43 -3.86 -20.34
N ASP A 256 -14.58 -2.86 -20.62
CA ASP A 256 -14.71 -2.00 -21.81
C ASP A 256 -14.68 -2.77 -23.14
N GLU A 257 -13.96 -3.89 -23.19
CA GLU A 257 -13.88 -4.74 -24.37
C GLU A 257 -15.24 -5.36 -24.77
N TYR A 258 -16.13 -5.66 -23.81
CA TYR A 258 -17.32 -6.46 -24.11
C TYR A 258 -18.36 -5.68 -24.92
N ILE A 259 -18.65 -4.44 -24.52
CA ILE A 259 -19.57 -3.56 -25.26
C ILE A 259 -19.03 -3.21 -26.65
N VAL A 260 -17.71 -3.02 -26.77
CA VAL A 260 -17.00 -2.74 -28.03
C VAL A 260 -17.04 -3.95 -28.98
N LYS A 261 -16.78 -5.16 -28.48
CA LYS A 261 -16.82 -6.40 -29.28
C LYS A 261 -18.26 -6.73 -29.70
N TRP A 262 -19.25 -6.49 -28.83
CA TRP A 262 -20.68 -6.68 -29.12
C TRP A 262 -21.22 -5.69 -30.17
N ALA A 263 -20.86 -4.41 -30.08
CA ALA A 263 -21.41 -3.37 -30.98
C ALA A 263 -20.83 -3.44 -32.40
N ARG A 264 -19.58 -3.90 -32.57
CA ARG A 264 -18.89 -3.94 -33.88
C ARG A 264 -19.73 -4.60 -35.00
N PRO A 265 -20.26 -5.84 -34.87
CA PRO A 265 -21.08 -6.46 -35.93
C PRO A 265 -22.44 -5.79 -36.17
N LEU A 266 -22.90 -4.90 -35.27
CA LEU A 266 -24.14 -4.12 -35.41
C LEU A 266 -23.91 -2.74 -36.03
N MET A 267 -22.63 -2.35 -36.24
CA MET A 267 -22.22 -1.05 -36.78
C MET A 267 -21.40 -1.17 -38.07
N ILE A 268 -20.62 -2.24 -38.24
CA ILE A 268 -19.64 -2.40 -39.34
C ILE A 268 -19.83 -3.76 -40.00
N LYS A 269 -19.89 -3.78 -41.34
CA LYS A 269 -20.06 -4.99 -42.15
C LYS A 269 -19.15 -4.95 -43.38
N GLY A 270 -18.02 -5.65 -43.29
CA GLY A 270 -16.86 -5.38 -44.16
C GLY A 270 -16.18 -4.08 -43.72
N ASP A 271 -15.75 -3.25 -44.67
CA ASP A 271 -15.12 -1.96 -44.38
C ASP A 271 -16.14 -0.79 -44.25
N SER A 272 -17.41 -1.05 -44.59
CA SER A 272 -18.49 -0.07 -44.54
C SER A 272 -19.24 -0.08 -43.21
N ILE A 273 -19.60 1.11 -42.73
CA ILE A 273 -20.59 1.28 -41.67
C ILE A 273 -21.98 0.86 -42.20
N ASN A 274 -22.66 -0.03 -41.47
CA ASN A 274 -23.98 -0.55 -41.78
C ASN A 274 -24.65 -0.94 -40.46
N VAL A 275 -25.77 -0.28 -40.14
CA VAL A 275 -26.27 -0.18 -38.76
C VAL A 275 -27.54 -1.00 -38.56
N ASP A 276 -27.51 -1.91 -37.58
CA ASP A 276 -28.71 -2.49 -36.98
C ASP A 276 -29.24 -1.56 -35.89
N TYR A 277 -30.14 -0.65 -36.28
CA TYR A 277 -30.69 0.37 -35.39
C TYR A 277 -31.53 -0.25 -34.24
N ASP A 278 -32.27 -1.33 -34.52
CA ASP A 278 -33.13 -2.00 -33.54
C ASP A 278 -32.33 -2.83 -32.53
N GLY A 279 -31.19 -3.39 -32.95
CA GLY A 279 -30.25 -4.09 -32.07
C GLY A 279 -29.33 -3.17 -31.26
N LEU A 280 -28.99 -2.00 -31.80
CA LEU A 280 -27.98 -1.09 -31.22
C LEU A 280 -28.56 -0.01 -30.28
N VAL A 281 -29.69 0.61 -30.62
CA VAL A 281 -30.21 1.79 -29.89
C VAL A 281 -31.03 1.37 -28.67
N ASP A 282 -30.90 2.11 -27.56
CA ASP A 282 -31.60 1.85 -26.29
C ASP A 282 -33.13 1.76 -26.47
N SER A 283 -33.66 0.56 -26.27
CA SER A 283 -35.09 0.26 -26.44
C SER A 283 -36.02 1.09 -25.52
N THR A 284 -35.50 1.68 -24.44
CA THR A 284 -36.28 2.61 -23.59
C THR A 284 -36.66 3.90 -24.32
N LEU A 285 -35.96 4.26 -25.40
CA LEU A 285 -36.32 5.37 -26.28
C LEU A 285 -37.53 5.08 -27.18
N LYS A 286 -37.90 3.81 -27.40
CA LYS A 286 -39.09 3.39 -28.17
C LYS A 286 -39.19 4.04 -29.57
N GLY A 287 -38.06 4.16 -30.27
CA GLY A 287 -37.97 4.83 -31.58
C GLY A 287 -38.09 6.37 -31.54
N GLN A 288 -38.14 7.00 -30.36
CA GLN A 288 -38.24 8.47 -30.21
C GLN A 288 -36.85 9.12 -30.23
N TYR A 289 -36.14 8.98 -31.35
CA TYR A 289 -34.86 9.61 -31.65
C TYR A 289 -34.86 10.12 -33.10
N ASP A 290 -33.95 11.05 -33.40
CA ASP A 290 -33.70 11.45 -34.79
C ASP A 290 -32.61 10.53 -35.38
N GLN A 291 -32.90 9.93 -36.54
CA GLN A 291 -32.01 8.93 -37.14
C GLN A 291 -30.70 9.55 -37.68
N SER A 292 -30.73 10.80 -38.16
CA SER A 292 -29.53 11.51 -38.60
C SER A 292 -28.65 11.87 -37.40
N GLU A 293 -29.24 12.20 -36.25
CA GLU A 293 -28.49 12.39 -35.02
C GLU A 293 -27.85 11.10 -34.50
N VAL A 294 -28.57 9.96 -34.55
CA VAL A 294 -27.99 8.65 -34.25
C VAL A 294 -26.82 8.33 -35.19
N GLU A 295 -26.98 8.56 -36.49
CA GLU A 295 -25.93 8.33 -37.49
C GLU A 295 -24.68 9.18 -37.20
N ARG A 296 -24.84 10.48 -36.88
CA ARG A 296 -23.72 11.35 -36.45
C ARG A 296 -22.94 10.76 -35.27
N ILE A 297 -23.63 10.27 -34.23
CA ILE A 297 -22.95 9.64 -33.08
C ILE A 297 -22.27 8.32 -33.50
N ILE A 298 -22.90 7.49 -34.34
CA ILE A 298 -22.36 6.20 -34.78
C ILE A 298 -21.03 6.37 -35.54
N TYR A 299 -20.92 7.35 -36.45
CA TYR A 299 -19.66 7.63 -37.14
C TYR A 299 -18.59 8.15 -36.17
N CYS A 300 -18.96 8.95 -35.17
CA CYS A 300 -18.05 9.39 -34.11
C CYS A 300 -17.52 8.21 -33.26
N ILE A 301 -18.40 7.28 -32.86
CA ILE A 301 -18.01 6.05 -32.16
C ILE A 301 -17.08 5.21 -33.04
N ALA A 302 -17.45 4.99 -34.31
CA ALA A 302 -16.66 4.16 -35.22
C ALA A 302 -15.24 4.70 -35.42
N ALA A 303 -15.11 5.98 -35.75
CA ALA A 303 -13.81 6.64 -35.95
C ALA A 303 -12.95 6.73 -34.67
N SER A 304 -13.57 6.74 -33.49
CA SER A 304 -12.87 6.75 -32.20
C SER A 304 -12.39 5.35 -31.77
N ILE A 305 -13.24 4.33 -31.95
CA ILE A 305 -13.01 2.98 -31.41
C ILE A 305 -12.36 2.02 -32.42
N TYR A 306 -12.85 2.00 -33.66
CA TYR A 306 -12.56 0.92 -34.62
C TYR A 306 -11.47 1.24 -35.66
N THR A 307 -10.98 2.47 -35.69
CA THR A 307 -9.87 2.92 -36.54
C THR A 307 -8.57 2.14 -36.21
N PRO A 308 -7.93 1.45 -37.17
CA PRO A 308 -6.82 0.52 -36.88
C PRO A 308 -5.52 1.14 -36.34
N SER A 309 -5.32 2.45 -36.51
CA SER A 309 -4.16 3.19 -36.03
C SER A 309 -4.63 4.35 -35.15
N SER A 310 -4.07 4.47 -33.95
CA SER A 310 -4.44 5.52 -33.00
C SER A 310 -4.18 6.93 -33.57
N LYS A 311 -3.09 7.08 -34.35
CA LYS A 311 -2.72 8.30 -35.09
C LYS A 311 -3.67 8.70 -36.22
N LEU A 312 -4.60 7.81 -36.60
CA LEU A 312 -5.65 8.10 -37.59
C LEU A 312 -7.00 8.41 -36.92
N ARG A 313 -7.09 8.41 -35.58
CA ARG A 313 -8.29 8.86 -34.88
C ARG A 313 -8.50 10.37 -35.10
N PRO A 314 -9.74 10.83 -35.32
CA PRO A 314 -10.05 12.26 -35.48
C PRO A 314 -9.79 13.03 -34.18
N LYS A 315 -9.38 14.29 -34.30
CA LYS A 315 -9.22 15.19 -33.15
C LYS A 315 -10.57 15.46 -32.47
N MET A 316 -10.52 15.84 -31.20
CA MET A 316 -11.71 16.13 -30.39
C MET A 316 -12.58 17.24 -31.01
N GLY A 317 -11.95 18.23 -31.68
CA GLY A 317 -12.65 19.21 -32.49
C GLY A 317 -13.44 18.66 -33.67
N GLN A 318 -12.89 17.68 -34.40
CA GLN A 318 -13.55 17.04 -35.54
C GLN A 318 -14.73 16.16 -35.09
N ILE A 319 -14.58 15.44 -33.97
CA ILE A 319 -15.69 14.71 -33.33
C ILE A 319 -16.79 15.68 -32.92
N LEU A 320 -16.45 16.82 -32.30
CA LEU A 320 -17.46 17.83 -31.96
C LEU A 320 -18.18 18.38 -33.20
N GLU A 321 -17.44 18.76 -34.25
CA GLU A 321 -18.01 19.31 -35.48
C GLU A 321 -18.91 18.30 -36.21
N ALA A 322 -18.59 17.00 -36.17
CA ALA A 322 -19.46 15.95 -36.68
C ALA A 322 -20.71 15.73 -35.81
N LEU A 323 -20.59 15.77 -34.46
CA LEU A 323 -21.74 15.72 -33.55
C LEU A 323 -22.67 16.92 -33.75
N GLU A 324 -22.13 18.12 -33.94
CA GLU A 324 -22.93 19.33 -34.23
C GLU A 324 -23.47 19.36 -35.67
N GLY A 325 -22.95 18.52 -36.57
CA GLY A 325 -23.38 18.42 -37.98
C GLY A 325 -22.81 19.52 -38.88
N LEU A 326 -21.71 20.14 -38.44
CA LEU A 326 -20.99 21.18 -39.18
C LEU A 326 -20.12 20.60 -40.31
N ILE A 327 -19.74 19.32 -40.18
CA ILE A 327 -19.07 18.53 -41.24
C ILE A 327 -19.90 17.28 -41.57
N PRO A 328 -19.86 16.77 -42.82
CA PRO A 328 -20.44 15.48 -43.18
C PRO A 328 -19.78 14.36 -42.40
N HIS A 329 -20.54 13.63 -41.57
CA HIS A 329 -20.01 12.64 -40.64
C HIS A 329 -19.28 11.47 -41.34
N GLN A 330 -19.58 11.21 -42.63
CA GLN A 330 -18.86 10.25 -43.46
C GLN A 330 -17.36 10.57 -43.60
N GLN A 331 -16.96 11.83 -43.49
CA GLN A 331 -15.55 12.25 -43.56
C GLN A 331 -14.73 11.73 -42.37
N LEU A 332 -15.35 11.32 -41.27
CA LEU A 332 -14.66 10.65 -40.15
C LEU A 332 -14.29 9.19 -40.46
N TRP A 333 -14.88 8.57 -41.49
CA TRP A 333 -14.69 7.16 -41.86
C TRP A 333 -14.17 7.02 -43.30
N ALA A 334 -13.31 7.93 -43.74
CA ALA A 334 -12.69 7.90 -45.05
C ALA A 334 -11.58 6.83 -45.13
N VAL A 335 -11.89 5.69 -45.76
CA VAL A 335 -10.88 4.69 -46.16
C VAL A 335 -10.25 5.13 -47.48
N GLU A 336 -9.21 5.96 -47.43
CA GLU A 336 -8.41 6.28 -48.62
C GLU A 336 -7.43 5.14 -48.93
N GLU A 337 -7.59 4.53 -50.10
CA GLU A 337 -6.59 3.63 -50.66
C GLU A 337 -5.32 4.42 -51.03
N HIS A 338 -4.23 4.21 -50.30
CA HIS A 338 -2.89 4.54 -50.81
C HIS A 338 -1.97 3.31 -50.88
N LYS A 339 -2.21 2.54 -51.95
CA LYS A 339 -1.10 1.91 -52.67
C LYS A 339 -0.22 3.06 -53.20
N GLU A 340 1.05 3.14 -52.77
CA GLU A 340 2.21 3.64 -53.55
C GLU A 340 3.44 3.89 -52.64
N ILE A 341 4.17 2.83 -52.31
CA ILE A 341 5.62 2.91 -52.01
C ILE A 341 6.38 2.09 -53.06
N THR A 342 5.90 2.15 -54.32
CA THR A 342 6.44 1.33 -55.41
C THR A 342 6.43 1.99 -56.80
N GLU A 343 6.28 3.32 -56.95
CA GLU A 343 6.53 3.94 -58.27
C GLU A 343 7.11 5.36 -58.35
N VAL A 344 7.60 5.96 -57.25
CA VAL A 344 8.42 7.21 -57.31
C VAL A 344 9.92 6.93 -57.19
N SER A 345 10.40 5.95 -57.97
CA SER A 345 11.83 5.84 -58.33
C SER A 345 12.20 6.73 -59.54
N ASN A 346 11.29 7.61 -59.95
CA ASN A 346 11.42 8.47 -61.13
C ASN A 346 11.21 9.95 -60.75
N GLN A 347 11.95 10.82 -61.43
CA GLN A 347 11.77 12.29 -61.46
C GLN A 347 12.05 13.09 -60.18
N LEU A 348 13.32 13.00 -59.75
CA LEU A 348 14.02 14.24 -59.38
C LEU A 348 13.90 15.29 -60.50
N TRP A 349 13.92 16.58 -60.12
CA TRP A 349 14.24 17.75 -60.97
C TRP A 349 13.13 18.43 -61.82
N SER A 350 12.31 19.29 -61.20
CA SER A 350 11.98 20.69 -61.63
C SER A 350 10.78 21.22 -60.83
N LYS A 351 10.91 22.27 -59.99
CA LYS A 351 11.01 23.73 -60.27
C LYS A 351 9.69 24.42 -60.67
N ALA A 352 9.44 25.55 -60.00
CA ALA A 352 8.56 26.69 -60.35
C ALA A 352 7.06 26.68 -59.93
N THR A 353 6.83 27.23 -58.73
CA THR A 353 5.76 28.22 -58.39
C THR A 353 5.84 29.49 -59.28
N PRO A 354 4.98 30.54 -59.18
CA PRO A 354 3.96 30.89 -58.16
C PRO A 354 2.58 31.39 -58.71
N SER A 355 1.54 31.63 -57.90
CA SER A 355 1.20 32.91 -57.20
C SER A 355 -0.35 33.06 -57.16
N GLN A 356 -1.08 33.89 -56.40
CA GLN A 356 -0.92 34.95 -55.36
C GLN A 356 -2.06 34.77 -54.31
N GLY A 357 -2.19 35.45 -53.16
CA GLY A 357 -1.34 36.43 -52.45
C GLY A 357 -2.16 37.39 -51.54
N THR A 358 -1.50 38.03 -50.55
CA THR A 358 -1.97 39.15 -49.65
C THR A 358 -3.17 38.87 -48.71
N GLY A 359 -3.29 39.37 -47.46
CA GLY A 359 -2.49 40.23 -46.55
C GLY A 359 -3.42 41.15 -45.69
N PRO A 360 -2.99 42.01 -44.72
CA PRO A 360 -1.86 41.96 -43.75
C PRO A 360 -2.23 42.45 -42.28
N LYS A 361 -1.29 42.33 -41.30
CA LYS A 361 -0.87 43.24 -40.16
C LYS A 361 -1.89 44.14 -39.37
N ILE A 362 -1.75 44.56 -38.08
CA ILE A 362 -0.85 44.35 -36.88
C ILE A 362 -1.47 45.06 -35.62
N MET A 363 -0.96 44.79 -34.39
CA MET A 363 -1.11 45.47 -33.04
C MET A 363 -1.95 44.72 -31.98
N GLN A 364 -1.90 45.00 -30.67
CA GLN A 364 -0.83 45.21 -29.65
C GLN A 364 -1.46 45.78 -28.33
N ILE A 365 -1.46 44.98 -27.24
CA ILE A 365 -1.08 45.32 -25.84
C ILE A 365 -1.87 46.40 -25.00
N GLN A 366 -1.89 46.21 -23.66
CA GLN A 366 -2.30 47.13 -22.55
C GLN A 366 -3.83 47.35 -22.31
N GLU A 367 -4.36 47.63 -21.09
CA GLU A 367 -3.78 47.91 -19.76
C GLU A 367 -4.69 47.51 -18.55
N MET A 368 -4.25 47.76 -17.30
CA MET A 368 -4.95 47.61 -15.98
C MET A 368 -5.61 48.98 -15.54
N PRO A 369 -6.12 49.26 -14.30
CA PRO A 369 -6.20 48.50 -13.03
C PRO A 369 -7.51 48.64 -12.18
N ALA A 370 -7.41 48.21 -10.91
CA ALA A 370 -8.41 48.05 -9.84
C ALA A 370 -9.03 49.30 -9.16
N GLU A 371 -10.09 49.06 -8.36
CA GLU A 371 -10.43 49.61 -7.02
C GLU A 371 -11.66 48.78 -6.51
N SER A 372 -11.73 48.05 -5.39
CA SER A 372 -11.42 48.24 -3.96
C SER A 372 -12.34 49.21 -3.21
N ASN A 373 -13.05 48.76 -2.14
CA ASN A 373 -13.26 49.52 -0.87
C ASN A 373 -14.17 48.82 0.17
N TYR A 374 -13.73 48.86 1.45
CA TYR A 374 -14.48 48.89 2.74
C TYR A 374 -15.63 47.89 3.05
N SER A 375 -15.83 47.43 4.30
CA SER A 375 -15.07 47.60 5.56
C SER A 375 -15.39 46.52 6.61
N ALA A 376 -14.41 46.20 7.44
CA ALA A 376 -14.50 45.34 8.62
C ALA A 376 -15.49 45.83 9.70
N LEU A 377 -15.96 44.90 10.55
CA LEU A 377 -16.08 45.11 12.01
C LEU A 377 -16.20 43.78 12.78
N GLU A 378 -15.14 43.46 13.54
CA GLU A 378 -15.08 42.50 14.65
C GLU A 378 -15.67 43.15 15.96
N PRO A 379 -15.65 42.56 17.19
CA PRO A 379 -15.04 41.28 17.64
C PRO A 379 -15.90 40.39 18.58
N ALA A 380 -15.30 39.26 18.99
CA ALA A 380 -15.12 38.82 20.40
C ALA A 380 -15.72 37.48 20.89
N ALA A 381 -14.79 36.55 21.14
CA ALA A 381 -14.64 35.71 22.35
C ALA A 381 -15.39 34.37 22.50
N MET A 382 -14.63 33.29 22.30
CA MET A 382 -14.49 32.19 23.29
C MET A 382 -13.01 31.73 23.36
N LEU A 383 -12.60 31.09 24.46
CA LEU A 383 -11.20 30.71 24.74
C LEU A 383 -10.98 29.19 24.65
N SER A 384 -9.72 28.80 24.41
CA SER A 384 -9.33 27.45 23.96
C SER A 384 -9.11 26.42 25.08
N GLU A 385 -9.61 25.20 24.86
CA GLU A 385 -9.31 24.02 25.69
C GLU A 385 -7.92 23.40 25.36
N THR A 386 -7.39 23.65 24.15
CA THR A 386 -6.13 23.06 23.64
C THR A 386 -4.85 23.43 24.41
N SER A 387 -4.92 24.36 25.36
CA SER A 387 -3.76 24.77 26.17
C SER A 387 -3.33 23.75 27.23
N LEU A 388 -4.20 22.79 27.58
CA LEU A 388 -3.96 21.80 28.64
C LEU A 388 -3.30 20.49 28.16
N GLU A 389 -3.45 20.11 26.90
CA GLU A 389 -2.90 18.84 26.40
C GLU A 389 -1.41 18.97 26.01
N ALA A 390 -1.02 20.10 25.39
CA ALA A 390 0.37 20.41 25.07
C ALA A 390 1.29 20.54 26.31
N THR A 391 0.72 20.87 27.47
CA THR A 391 1.44 20.93 28.75
C THR A 391 1.49 19.60 29.51
N ALA A 392 0.73 18.58 29.08
CA ALA A 392 0.75 17.25 29.71
C ALA A 392 1.88 16.36 29.16
N GLN A 393 2.10 16.35 27.84
CA GLN A 393 3.09 15.48 27.20
C GLN A 393 4.55 15.91 27.45
N SER A 394 4.78 17.16 27.87
CA SER A 394 6.12 17.74 28.10
C SER A 394 6.66 17.58 29.54
N ALA A 395 5.90 16.96 30.44
CA ALA A 395 6.15 17.02 31.89
C ALA A 395 6.93 15.84 32.52
N ILE A 396 7.10 14.71 31.82
CA ILE A 396 7.74 13.49 32.39
C ILE A 396 8.83 12.99 31.43
N PRO A 397 10.11 12.93 31.85
CA PRO A 397 11.17 12.32 31.04
C PRO A 397 10.91 10.82 30.79
N PRO A 398 11.16 10.29 29.57
CA PRO A 398 10.99 8.87 29.27
C PRO A 398 11.74 7.94 30.23
N SER A 399 12.92 8.36 30.70
CA SER A 399 13.74 7.66 31.71
C SER A 399 13.08 7.48 33.08
N ARG A 400 11.98 8.20 33.37
CA ARG A 400 11.12 7.89 34.53
C ARG A 400 10.12 6.79 34.19
N LEU A 401 9.39 6.93 33.08
CA LEU A 401 8.34 5.99 32.67
C LEU A 401 8.84 4.56 32.39
N MET A 402 10.06 4.41 31.85
CA MET A 402 10.66 3.09 31.53
C MET A 402 10.71 2.07 32.68
N LYS A 403 10.59 2.51 33.94
CA LYS A 403 10.71 1.61 35.10
C LYS A 403 9.61 0.57 35.22
N ILE A 404 8.42 0.78 34.66
CA ILE A 404 7.21 0.00 35.05
C ILE A 404 6.32 -0.48 33.88
N TYR A 405 6.59 -0.12 32.61
CA TYR A 405 5.68 -0.37 31.47
C TYR A 405 5.09 -1.80 31.40
N HIS A 406 5.91 -2.85 31.49
CA HIS A 406 5.43 -4.24 31.40
C HIS A 406 4.60 -4.68 32.63
N ILE A 407 4.84 -4.06 33.79
CA ILE A 407 4.08 -4.28 35.03
C ILE A 407 2.72 -3.56 35.00
N LEU A 408 2.63 -2.41 34.30
CA LEU A 408 1.39 -1.65 34.14
C LEU A 408 0.25 -2.55 33.64
N ASN A 409 0.50 -3.34 32.60
CA ASN A 409 -0.47 -4.26 32.01
C ASN A 409 -0.91 -5.38 32.97
N LYS A 410 0.01 -5.93 33.79
CA LYS A 410 -0.33 -6.88 34.88
C LYS A 410 -1.23 -6.27 35.97
N ILE A 411 -1.24 -4.94 36.12
CA ILE A 411 -2.09 -4.24 37.11
C ILE A 411 -3.42 -3.77 36.48
N VAL A 412 -3.40 -3.32 35.21
CA VAL A 412 -4.62 -3.04 34.41
C VAL A 412 -5.53 -4.26 34.34
N SER A 413 -5.00 -5.47 34.16
CA SER A 413 -5.80 -6.71 34.16
C SER A 413 -6.46 -7.02 35.51
N ARG A 414 -5.88 -6.56 36.63
CA ARG A 414 -6.51 -6.66 37.96
C ARG A 414 -7.59 -5.59 38.17
N ILE A 415 -7.40 -4.38 37.62
CA ILE A 415 -8.42 -3.31 37.61
C ILE A 415 -9.65 -3.73 36.80
N LYS A 416 -9.47 -4.50 35.71
CA LYS A 416 -10.55 -5.11 34.92
C LYS A 416 -11.39 -6.17 35.65
N ASN A 417 -10.95 -6.68 36.81
CA ASN A 417 -11.70 -7.67 37.58
C ASN A 417 -12.87 -7.01 38.33
N SER A 418 -14.11 -7.41 38.02
CA SER A 418 -15.33 -6.91 38.68
C SER A 418 -15.30 -7.12 40.20
N ASN A 419 -14.79 -8.27 40.66
CA ASN A 419 -14.79 -8.70 42.07
C ASN A 419 -13.72 -8.05 42.95
N VAL A 420 -12.84 -7.19 42.41
CA VAL A 420 -11.75 -6.54 43.15
C VAL A 420 -11.98 -5.03 43.15
N SER A 421 -12.46 -4.46 44.26
CA SER A 421 -12.82 -3.04 44.34
C SER A 421 -11.62 -2.14 44.70
N THR A 422 -10.74 -2.62 45.56
CA THR A 422 -9.57 -1.89 46.11
C THR A 422 -8.27 -2.67 45.93
N ILE A 423 -7.27 -2.05 45.30
CA ILE A 423 -5.96 -2.66 45.00
C ILE A 423 -4.85 -1.89 45.72
N GLY A 424 -4.07 -2.56 46.56
CA GLY A 424 -2.95 -1.99 47.30
C GLY A 424 -1.58 -2.46 46.80
N VAL A 425 -0.84 -1.57 46.12
CA VAL A 425 0.50 -1.85 45.59
C VAL A 425 1.58 -1.38 46.57
N TYR A 426 2.50 -2.25 46.95
CA TYR A 426 3.55 -1.94 47.95
C TYR A 426 4.95 -2.41 47.54
N GLY A 427 5.96 -2.00 48.31
CA GLY A 427 7.39 -2.32 48.12
C GLY A 427 8.30 -1.25 48.72
N GLY A 428 9.62 -1.38 48.57
CA GLY A 428 10.64 -0.50 49.15
C GLY A 428 10.67 0.96 48.67
N GLU A 429 11.60 1.76 49.20
CA GLU A 429 11.81 3.13 48.75
C GLU A 429 12.54 3.17 47.38
N GLY A 430 12.29 4.20 46.56
CA GLY A 430 12.91 4.34 45.22
C GLY A 430 12.35 3.45 44.09
N ILE A 431 11.58 2.41 44.41
CA ILE A 431 11.07 1.39 43.46
C ILE A 431 9.97 1.86 42.47
N GLY A 432 9.78 3.17 42.29
CA GLY A 432 8.91 3.70 41.22
C GLY A 432 7.39 3.63 41.46
N LYS A 433 6.89 3.34 42.67
CA LYS A 433 5.42 3.35 42.96
C LYS A 433 4.68 4.61 42.49
N THR A 434 5.29 5.79 42.64
CA THR A 434 4.73 7.04 42.11
C THR A 434 4.66 7.03 40.58
N THR A 435 5.70 6.53 39.91
CA THR A 435 5.74 6.34 38.45
C THR A 435 4.66 5.37 37.96
N LEU A 436 4.37 4.29 38.72
CA LEU A 436 3.22 3.42 38.43
C LEU A 436 1.90 4.21 38.51
N SER A 437 1.72 5.02 39.55
CA SER A 437 0.53 5.85 39.74
C SER A 437 0.36 6.90 38.64
N GLU A 438 1.47 7.50 38.18
CA GLU A 438 1.53 8.43 37.05
C GLU A 438 1.19 7.73 35.73
N ALA A 439 1.73 6.54 35.48
CA ALA A 439 1.46 5.74 34.29
C ALA A 439 0.00 5.22 34.25
N LEU A 440 -0.54 4.74 35.38
CA LEU A 440 -1.95 4.32 35.49
C LEU A 440 -2.92 5.48 35.22
N LYS A 441 -2.54 6.72 35.53
CA LYS A 441 -3.35 7.91 35.28
C LYS A 441 -3.50 8.23 33.78
N ILE A 442 -2.48 7.93 32.97
CA ILE A 442 -2.42 8.26 31.54
C ILE A 442 -2.75 7.10 30.60
N GLN A 443 -2.95 5.88 31.13
CA GLN A 443 -3.18 4.69 30.33
C GLN A 443 -4.53 4.75 29.59
N PRO A 444 -4.58 4.67 28.24
CA PRO A 444 -5.82 4.77 27.47
C PRO A 444 -6.89 3.77 27.93
N ALA A 445 -6.52 2.50 28.03
CA ALA A 445 -7.40 1.42 28.51
C ALA A 445 -7.94 1.57 29.95
N ILE A 446 -7.49 2.57 30.71
CA ILE A 446 -8.13 3.01 31.98
C ILE A 446 -9.05 4.21 31.74
N ARG A 447 -8.64 5.19 30.92
CA ARG A 447 -9.49 6.33 30.51
C ARG A 447 -10.80 5.87 29.88
N ASP A 448 -10.77 4.80 29.08
CA ASP A 448 -11.94 4.22 28.41
C ASP A 448 -12.88 3.46 29.37
N MET A 449 -12.37 3.04 30.54
CA MET A 449 -13.11 2.23 31.52
C MET A 449 -13.89 3.06 32.56
N PHE A 450 -13.55 4.33 32.78
CA PHE A 450 -14.07 5.14 33.89
C PHE A 450 -14.36 6.58 33.44
N HIS A 451 -15.49 7.15 33.87
CA HIS A 451 -15.87 8.54 33.54
C HIS A 451 -14.86 9.56 34.11
N PHE A 452 -14.19 9.21 35.21
CA PHE A 452 -13.16 10.04 35.84
C PHE A 452 -11.99 9.20 36.36
N VAL A 453 -10.78 9.59 35.97
CA VAL A 453 -9.50 9.07 36.48
C VAL A 453 -8.91 10.12 37.43
N ILE A 454 -9.01 9.87 38.74
CA ILE A 454 -8.70 10.85 39.79
C ILE A 454 -7.39 10.47 40.47
N TRP A 455 -6.35 11.30 40.38
CA TRP A 455 -5.06 11.05 41.02
C TRP A 455 -4.82 11.99 42.21
N VAL A 456 -4.40 11.44 43.34
CA VAL A 456 -4.16 12.18 44.59
C VAL A 456 -2.81 11.78 45.16
N SER A 457 -1.95 12.76 45.44
CA SER A 457 -0.71 12.53 46.18
C SER A 457 -0.97 12.72 47.67
N VAL A 458 -0.69 11.67 48.46
CA VAL A 458 -0.92 11.63 49.90
C VAL A 458 0.31 12.17 50.64
N PRO A 459 0.26 13.37 51.24
CA PRO A 459 1.40 13.92 51.96
C PRO A 459 1.74 13.10 53.21
N LYS A 460 3.02 13.11 53.61
CA LYS A 460 3.53 12.41 54.82
C LYS A 460 2.77 12.78 56.10
N VAL A 461 2.19 13.98 56.17
CA VAL A 461 1.23 14.39 57.20
C VAL A 461 -0.13 14.57 56.52
N TRP A 462 -1.07 13.68 56.82
CA TRP A 462 -2.40 13.68 56.22
C TRP A 462 -3.18 14.97 56.51
N ASN A 463 -3.80 15.54 55.47
CA ASN A 463 -4.69 16.69 55.59
C ASN A 463 -5.95 16.47 54.74
N LEU A 464 -7.08 16.25 55.43
CA LEU A 464 -8.41 16.03 54.85
C LEU A 464 -8.79 17.11 53.81
N ARG A 465 -8.51 18.39 54.11
CA ARG A 465 -8.93 19.52 53.26
C ARG A 465 -8.11 19.62 51.99
N GLU A 466 -6.83 19.25 52.04
CA GLU A 466 -5.94 19.23 50.88
C GLU A 466 -6.35 18.12 49.91
N VAL A 467 -6.63 16.91 50.42
CA VAL A 467 -7.06 15.78 49.58
C VAL A 467 -8.44 16.01 48.98
N GLN A 468 -9.39 16.59 49.74
CA GLN A 468 -10.67 17.06 49.18
C GLN A 468 -10.47 18.09 48.05
N LEU A 469 -9.47 18.97 48.17
CA LEU A 469 -9.15 19.99 47.16
C LEU A 469 -8.48 19.39 45.91
N GLN A 470 -7.59 18.40 46.06
CA GLN A 470 -6.98 17.69 44.92
C GLN A 470 -8.02 16.91 44.10
N ILE A 471 -8.96 16.22 44.78
CA ILE A 471 -10.07 15.53 44.12
C ILE A 471 -10.98 16.54 43.42
N GLY A 472 -11.46 17.55 44.13
CA GLY A 472 -12.42 18.52 43.58
C GLY A 472 -11.87 19.45 42.48
N ARG A 473 -10.55 19.49 42.27
CA ARG A 473 -9.90 20.13 41.12
C ARG A 473 -9.92 19.30 39.84
N GLN A 474 -10.10 17.97 39.94
CA GLN A 474 -10.15 17.04 38.82
C GLN A 474 -11.59 16.68 38.40
N LEU A 475 -12.58 17.40 38.94
CA LEU A 475 -14.01 17.19 38.71
C LEU A 475 -14.68 18.53 38.31
N PRO A 476 -15.80 18.52 37.57
CA PRO A 476 -16.53 19.72 37.15
C PRO A 476 -17.32 20.37 38.31
N LEU A 477 -16.61 20.79 39.36
CA LEU A 477 -17.15 21.36 40.61
C LEU A 477 -16.77 22.84 40.80
N SER A 478 -16.16 23.45 39.78
CA SER A 478 -15.51 24.78 39.79
C SER A 478 -16.38 25.96 40.24
N GLY A 479 -17.71 25.85 40.17
CA GLY A 479 -18.64 26.87 40.68
C GLY A 479 -19.01 26.78 42.17
N LYS A 480 -18.65 25.71 42.90
CA LYS A 480 -19.13 25.47 44.27
C LYS A 480 -18.23 26.14 45.33
N LYS A 481 -18.78 27.09 46.10
CA LYS A 481 -18.05 27.92 47.11
C LYS A 481 -17.24 27.16 48.18
N ARG A 482 -17.52 25.87 48.43
CA ARG A 482 -16.69 24.98 49.27
C ARG A 482 -16.79 23.53 48.79
N ILE A 483 -15.68 22.94 48.36
CA ILE A 483 -15.53 21.48 48.25
C ILE A 483 -15.52 20.92 49.69
N ASN A 484 -16.26 19.83 49.92
CA ASN A 484 -16.42 19.16 51.22
C ASN A 484 -16.98 17.75 51.01
N LYS A 485 -17.06 16.95 52.08
CA LYS A 485 -17.59 15.57 52.10
C LYS A 485 -18.87 15.41 51.25
N TYR A 486 -19.93 16.14 51.59
CA TYR A 486 -21.23 15.99 50.92
C TYR A 486 -21.19 16.37 49.44
N THR A 487 -20.33 17.34 49.10
CA THR A 487 -20.18 17.84 47.72
C THR A 487 -19.43 16.87 46.81
N LEU A 488 -18.47 16.13 47.35
CA LEU A 488 -17.78 15.05 46.63
C LEU A 488 -18.64 13.79 46.57
N MET A 489 -19.24 13.38 47.69
CA MET A 489 -20.03 12.16 47.79
C MET A 489 -21.19 12.17 46.79
N SER A 490 -22.01 13.24 46.82
CA SER A 490 -23.16 13.42 45.91
C SER A 490 -22.80 13.53 44.42
N PHE A 491 -21.53 13.67 44.07
CA PHE A 491 -21.07 13.62 42.68
C PHE A 491 -20.53 12.22 42.34
N LEU A 492 -19.64 11.69 43.18
CA LEU A 492 -19.00 10.38 43.01
C LEU A 492 -19.97 9.21 43.13
N GLU A 493 -21.09 9.35 43.85
CA GLU A 493 -22.19 8.38 43.87
C GLU A 493 -22.92 8.26 42.52
N SER A 494 -22.79 9.25 41.62
CA SER A 494 -23.49 9.30 40.31
C SER A 494 -22.61 8.96 39.10
N VAL A 495 -21.33 8.64 39.30
CA VAL A 495 -20.38 8.40 38.21
C VAL A 495 -19.46 7.21 38.50
N LYS A 496 -19.09 6.46 37.46
CA LYS A 496 -18.10 5.39 37.55
C LYS A 496 -16.69 6.01 37.54
N PHE A 497 -15.93 5.89 38.63
CA PHE A 497 -14.60 6.51 38.76
C PHE A 497 -13.51 5.51 39.16
N ILE A 498 -12.26 5.88 38.87
CA ILE A 498 -11.08 5.25 39.48
C ILE A 498 -10.29 6.31 40.25
N LEU A 499 -9.96 5.98 41.51
CA LEU A 499 -9.17 6.84 42.39
C LEU A 499 -7.79 6.22 42.64
N ILE A 500 -6.75 6.95 42.30
CA ILE A 500 -5.35 6.58 42.51
C ILE A 500 -4.80 7.39 43.70
N LEU A 501 -4.54 6.73 44.82
CA LEU A 501 -3.96 7.30 46.05
C LEU A 501 -2.45 6.99 46.12
N ASP A 502 -1.60 7.89 45.66
CA ASP A 502 -0.15 7.68 45.69
C ASP A 502 0.46 8.06 47.06
N GLY A 503 1.29 7.19 47.62
CA GLY A 503 2.09 7.48 48.81
C GLY A 503 1.36 7.33 50.15
N VAL A 504 0.39 6.42 50.27
CA VAL A 504 -0.33 6.15 51.51
C VAL A 504 0.64 5.64 52.60
N ASN A 505 0.60 6.27 53.78
CA ASN A 505 1.44 5.94 54.94
C ASN A 505 0.64 5.48 56.18
N GLY A 506 -0.69 5.40 56.09
CA GLY A 506 -1.57 5.06 57.20
C GLY A 506 -3.05 5.07 56.81
N PHE A 507 -3.95 4.83 57.77
CA PHE A 507 -5.40 4.75 57.52
C PHE A 507 -6.00 6.08 57.07
N ILE A 508 -6.82 6.02 56.02
CA ILE A 508 -7.59 7.14 55.46
C ILE A 508 -9.05 6.70 55.36
N SER A 509 -9.94 7.33 56.13
CA SER A 509 -11.39 7.07 55.99
C SER A 509 -11.94 7.80 54.76
N LEU A 510 -12.13 7.07 53.67
CA LEU A 510 -12.75 7.50 52.41
C LEU A 510 -14.10 8.21 52.65
N ASN A 511 -14.91 7.64 53.54
CA ASN A 511 -16.20 8.18 53.97
C ASN A 511 -16.06 9.56 54.66
N ILE A 512 -14.96 9.87 55.37
CA ILE A 512 -14.71 11.21 55.91
C ILE A 512 -14.28 12.19 54.80
N VAL A 513 -13.53 11.73 53.79
CA VAL A 513 -13.17 12.53 52.60
C VAL A 513 -14.43 12.89 51.79
N GLY A 514 -15.40 11.98 51.70
CA GLY A 514 -16.56 12.10 50.81
C GLY A 514 -16.36 11.34 49.52
N ILE A 515 -15.74 10.17 49.60
CA ILE A 515 -15.59 9.21 48.52
C ILE A 515 -16.47 8.00 48.90
N PRO A 516 -17.39 7.55 48.03
CA PRO A 516 -18.20 6.36 48.30
C PRO A 516 -17.32 5.11 48.26
N GLU A 517 -17.73 4.05 48.94
CA GLU A 517 -16.98 2.80 48.92
C GLU A 517 -17.16 2.11 47.55
N PRO A 518 -16.06 1.65 46.92
CA PRO A 518 -16.13 1.00 45.61
C PRO A 518 -16.79 -0.38 45.74
N THR A 519 -17.81 -0.65 44.93
CA THR A 519 -18.53 -1.94 44.93
C THR A 519 -18.54 -2.53 43.51
N PRO A 520 -18.70 -3.86 43.36
CA PRO A 520 -18.91 -4.46 42.04
C PRO A 520 -20.11 -3.85 41.29
N GLU A 521 -21.13 -3.39 42.01
CA GLU A 521 -22.36 -2.80 41.50
C GLU A 521 -22.16 -1.36 40.98
N ASN A 522 -21.40 -0.51 41.68
CA ASN A 522 -21.11 0.85 41.23
C ASN A 522 -19.92 0.93 40.26
N GLY A 523 -19.26 -0.20 40.00
CA GLY A 523 -18.20 -0.37 38.99
C GLY A 523 -16.95 0.49 39.22
N SER A 524 -16.88 1.23 40.32
CA SER A 524 -15.79 2.16 40.63
C SER A 524 -14.66 1.45 41.37
N LYS A 525 -13.44 1.97 41.28
CA LYS A 525 -12.22 1.31 41.78
C LYS A 525 -11.32 2.25 42.58
N ILE A 526 -10.59 1.69 43.54
CA ILE A 526 -9.51 2.40 44.24
C ILE A 526 -8.20 1.65 44.03
N VAL A 527 -7.16 2.37 43.63
CA VAL A 527 -5.78 1.89 43.60
C VAL A 527 -4.98 2.75 44.57
N LEU A 528 -4.21 2.14 45.46
CA LEU A 528 -3.36 2.86 46.41
C LEU A 528 -1.93 2.33 46.41
N THR A 529 -0.96 3.21 46.58
CA THR A 529 0.45 2.83 46.74
C THR A 529 0.93 3.04 48.16
N ALA A 530 1.72 2.10 48.68
CA ALA A 530 2.14 2.08 50.09
C ALA A 530 3.59 1.58 50.27
N ARG A 531 4.15 1.82 51.45
CA ARG A 531 5.50 1.30 51.83
C ARG A 531 5.49 -0.14 52.35
N SER A 532 4.34 -0.66 52.79
CA SER A 532 4.21 -2.04 53.29
C SER A 532 2.78 -2.57 53.13
N ALA A 533 2.63 -3.91 53.13
CA ALA A 533 1.34 -4.59 53.07
C ALA A 533 0.39 -4.16 54.21
N GLU A 534 0.90 -3.92 55.42
CA GLU A 534 0.10 -3.48 56.57
C GLU A 534 -0.71 -2.21 56.31
N VAL A 535 -0.20 -1.31 55.46
CA VAL A 535 -0.91 -0.06 55.13
C VAL A 535 -2.05 -0.34 54.15
N CYS A 536 -1.87 -1.28 53.22
CA CYS A 536 -2.94 -1.79 52.36
C CYS A 536 -4.02 -2.53 53.18
N ASP A 537 -3.62 -3.32 54.17
CA ASP A 537 -4.54 -4.00 55.10
C ASP A 537 -5.36 -3.02 55.94
N ARG A 538 -4.75 -1.95 56.45
CA ARG A 538 -5.46 -0.88 57.16
C ARG A 538 -6.44 -0.11 56.26
N MET A 539 -6.25 -0.14 54.95
CA MET A 539 -7.12 0.46 53.93
C MET A 539 -8.16 -0.53 53.36
N SER A 540 -8.26 -1.75 53.90
CA SER A 540 -9.16 -2.81 53.41
C SER A 540 -8.98 -3.13 51.93
N ALA A 541 -7.74 -3.23 51.45
CA ALA A 541 -7.46 -3.59 50.06
C ALA A 541 -7.76 -5.08 49.77
N ASP A 542 -8.75 -5.35 48.92
CA ASP A 542 -9.16 -6.70 48.47
C ASP A 542 -8.00 -7.49 47.85
N LEU A 543 -7.13 -6.78 47.10
CA LEU A 543 -5.94 -7.34 46.48
C LEU A 543 -4.70 -6.54 46.87
N LYS A 544 -3.67 -7.25 47.35
CA LYS A 544 -2.36 -6.67 47.67
C LYS A 544 -1.32 -7.18 46.68
N ILE A 545 -0.50 -6.26 46.14
CA ILE A 545 0.52 -6.56 45.12
C ILE A 545 1.87 -6.04 45.62
N ASN A 546 2.86 -6.93 45.80
CA ASN A 546 4.24 -6.52 46.01
C ASN A 546 4.89 -6.24 44.65
N LEU A 547 5.45 -5.04 44.47
CA LEU A 547 6.12 -4.68 43.23
C LEU A 547 7.45 -5.43 43.05
N GLU A 548 8.15 -5.77 44.15
CA GLU A 548 9.42 -6.52 44.12
C GLU A 548 9.22 -7.96 43.65
N ASP A 549 8.18 -8.64 44.15
CA ASP A 549 7.83 -9.99 43.69
C ASP A 549 7.40 -9.95 42.22
N LEU A 550 6.64 -8.93 41.81
CA LEU A 550 6.17 -8.79 40.42
C LEU A 550 7.31 -8.56 39.41
N PHE A 551 8.41 -7.90 39.81
CA PHE A 551 9.64 -7.82 39.02
C PHE A 551 10.36 -9.18 38.90
N ARG A 552 10.37 -9.97 39.98
CA ARG A 552 10.98 -11.31 39.98
C ARG A 552 10.13 -12.33 39.21
N GLU A 553 8.81 -12.28 39.32
CA GLU A 553 7.86 -13.01 38.48
C GLU A 553 8.12 -12.72 37.00
N LEU A 554 8.14 -11.43 36.61
CA LEU A 554 8.37 -11.01 35.23
C LEU A 554 9.69 -11.57 34.67
N PHE A 555 10.75 -11.60 35.46
CA PHE A 555 12.03 -12.19 35.07
C PHE A 555 11.92 -13.71 34.90
N CYS A 556 11.37 -14.43 35.88
CA CYS A 556 11.22 -15.89 35.84
C CYS A 556 10.32 -16.36 34.69
N GLU A 557 9.20 -15.67 34.45
CA GLU A 557 8.25 -15.95 33.36
C GLU A 557 8.90 -15.83 31.98
N ASN A 558 9.78 -14.83 31.78
CA ASN A 558 10.44 -14.60 30.50
C ASN A 558 11.68 -15.48 30.28
N VAL A 559 12.38 -15.90 31.34
CA VAL A 559 13.55 -16.78 31.24
C VAL A 559 13.16 -18.26 31.09
N GLY A 560 12.09 -18.71 31.75
CA GLY A 560 11.63 -20.11 31.76
C GLY A 560 12.12 -20.93 32.96
N GLU A 561 11.75 -22.22 33.00
CA GLU A 561 11.93 -23.11 34.17
C GLU A 561 13.39 -23.27 34.63
N ILE A 562 14.35 -23.04 33.74
CA ILE A 562 15.79 -23.13 34.02
C ILE A 562 16.26 -22.28 35.22
N VAL A 563 15.54 -21.20 35.56
CA VAL A 563 15.82 -20.35 36.72
C VAL A 563 15.79 -21.14 38.04
N TYR A 564 14.91 -22.12 38.14
CA TYR A 564 14.74 -22.95 39.33
C TYR A 564 15.83 -24.02 39.49
N SER A 565 16.75 -24.15 38.52
CA SER A 565 17.90 -25.04 38.65
C SER A 565 18.84 -24.56 39.75
N PHE A 566 19.31 -25.49 40.60
CA PHE A 566 20.18 -25.23 41.76
C PHE A 566 21.46 -24.42 41.44
N LYS A 567 21.90 -24.40 40.16
CA LYS A 567 23.07 -23.64 39.70
C LYS A 567 22.76 -22.18 39.33
N LEU A 568 21.53 -21.88 38.91
CA LEU A 568 21.11 -20.57 38.41
C LEU A 568 20.23 -19.80 39.40
N GLN A 569 19.50 -20.51 40.28
CA GLN A 569 18.73 -19.95 41.38
C GLN A 569 19.49 -18.89 42.23
N PRO A 570 20.79 -19.03 42.58
CA PRO A 570 21.52 -17.99 43.34
C PRO A 570 22.06 -16.82 42.48
N LEU A 571 21.83 -16.84 41.16
CA LEU A 571 22.23 -15.79 40.22
C LEU A 571 21.02 -14.95 39.77
N ALA A 572 19.86 -15.56 39.53
CA ALA A 572 18.67 -14.85 39.05
C ALA A 572 18.22 -13.66 39.92
N PRO A 573 18.17 -13.75 41.28
CA PRO A 573 17.89 -12.58 42.11
C PRO A 573 18.88 -11.44 41.87
N LYS A 574 20.18 -11.75 41.76
CA LYS A 574 21.25 -10.75 41.56
C LYS A 574 21.12 -10.03 40.22
N VAL A 575 20.69 -10.72 39.17
CA VAL A 575 20.45 -10.10 37.86
C VAL A 575 19.30 -9.09 37.95
N VAL A 576 18.19 -9.46 38.60
CA VAL A 576 17.05 -8.54 38.84
C VAL A 576 17.46 -7.34 39.71
N ASP A 577 18.23 -7.60 40.78
CA ASP A 577 18.71 -6.57 41.70
C ASP A 577 19.66 -5.57 41.01
N LEU A 578 20.57 -6.08 40.15
CA LEU A 578 21.51 -5.27 39.34
C LEU A 578 20.83 -4.51 38.19
N CYS A 579 19.63 -4.91 37.76
CA CYS A 579 18.80 -4.11 36.85
C CYS A 579 18.02 -3.00 37.58
N CYS A 580 18.36 -2.67 38.83
CA CYS A 580 17.86 -1.52 39.62
C CYS A 580 16.32 -1.39 39.69
N ASN A 581 15.59 -2.51 39.62
CA ASN A 581 14.12 -2.56 39.51
C ASN A 581 13.56 -1.73 38.34
N HIS A 582 14.20 -1.80 37.16
CA HIS A 582 13.78 -1.13 35.93
C HIS A 582 13.15 -2.15 34.97
N SER A 583 11.83 -2.09 34.73
CA SER A 583 11.08 -3.16 34.04
C SER A 583 11.64 -3.49 32.66
N HIS A 584 12.04 -2.49 31.87
CA HIS A 584 12.57 -2.73 30.53
C HIS A 584 13.96 -3.39 30.55
N ALA A 585 14.79 -3.04 31.53
CA ALA A 585 16.10 -3.67 31.73
C ALA A 585 15.95 -5.14 32.18
N ILE A 586 14.99 -5.40 33.08
CA ILE A 586 14.64 -6.75 33.54
C ILE A 586 14.03 -7.58 32.39
N PHE A 587 13.17 -6.99 31.57
CA PHE A 587 12.60 -7.60 30.37
C PHE A 587 13.70 -7.98 29.35
N LEU A 588 14.50 -7.03 28.87
CA LEU A 588 15.58 -7.30 27.91
C LEU A 588 16.57 -8.35 28.42
N MET A 589 17.00 -8.25 29.67
CA MET A 589 17.95 -9.23 30.25
C MET A 589 17.30 -10.61 30.47
N SER A 590 16.01 -10.68 30.80
CA SER A 590 15.29 -11.97 30.85
C SER A 590 15.11 -12.61 29.47
N LYS A 591 14.87 -11.83 28.41
CA LYS A 591 14.87 -12.34 27.03
C LYS A 591 16.26 -12.83 26.62
N ALA A 592 17.32 -12.07 26.91
CA ALA A 592 18.69 -12.44 26.57
C ALA A 592 19.17 -13.72 27.29
N LEU A 593 18.67 -13.99 28.49
CA LEU A 593 18.96 -15.19 29.29
C LEU A 593 17.91 -16.31 29.12
N LYS A 594 16.90 -16.15 28.26
CA LYS A 594 15.85 -17.15 28.05
C LYS A 594 16.44 -18.49 27.62
N ASP A 595 15.99 -19.56 28.29
CA ASP A 595 16.42 -20.96 28.09
C ASP A 595 17.96 -21.20 28.21
N GLU A 596 18.74 -20.20 28.65
CA GLU A 596 20.20 -20.27 28.81
C GLU A 596 20.61 -21.10 30.04
N SER A 597 21.12 -22.31 29.81
CA SER A 597 21.56 -23.21 30.89
C SER A 597 23.01 -23.06 31.33
N ASP A 598 23.86 -22.31 30.59
CA ASP A 598 25.26 -22.15 30.96
C ASP A 598 25.48 -21.08 32.03
N VAL A 599 25.79 -21.55 33.24
CA VAL A 599 26.17 -20.74 34.42
C VAL A 599 27.29 -19.72 34.11
N ARG A 600 28.14 -19.96 33.12
CA ARG A 600 29.18 -19.01 32.68
C ARG A 600 28.58 -17.76 32.02
N VAL A 601 27.53 -17.92 31.23
CA VAL A 601 26.81 -16.81 30.58
C VAL A 601 26.10 -15.95 31.63
N TRP A 602 25.44 -16.58 32.60
CA TRP A 602 24.84 -15.89 33.75
C TRP A 602 25.86 -15.13 34.61
N LYS A 603 27.06 -15.69 34.80
CA LYS A 603 28.17 -14.99 35.48
C LYS A 603 28.71 -13.81 34.66
N ASN A 604 28.75 -13.93 33.33
CA ASN A 604 29.14 -12.83 32.45
C ASN A 604 28.12 -11.68 32.49
N ALA A 605 26.82 -11.98 32.48
CA ALA A 605 25.75 -10.99 32.67
C ALA A 605 25.91 -10.25 34.01
N VAL A 606 26.17 -10.98 35.11
CA VAL A 606 26.41 -10.39 36.44
C VAL A 606 27.69 -9.55 36.48
N ASP A 607 28.81 -10.01 35.90
CA ASP A 607 30.06 -9.22 35.83
C ASP A 607 29.84 -7.90 35.08
N MET A 608 29.24 -7.98 33.89
CA MET A 608 28.97 -6.83 33.03
C MET A 608 28.03 -5.82 33.70
N LEU A 609 26.92 -6.28 34.29
CA LEU A 609 26.00 -5.42 35.04
C LEU A 609 26.63 -4.82 36.32
N SER A 610 27.70 -5.43 36.85
CA SER A 610 28.42 -4.92 38.03
C SER A 610 29.48 -3.84 37.69
N ARG A 611 29.65 -3.47 36.42
CA ARG A 611 30.61 -2.44 35.99
C ARG A 611 30.08 -1.06 36.33
N GLN A 612 30.83 -0.31 37.15
CA GLN A 612 30.35 0.96 37.68
C GLN A 612 30.15 2.03 36.59
N PRO A 613 29.10 2.87 36.70
CA PRO A 613 28.85 3.96 35.77
C PRO A 613 29.87 5.09 35.97
N ALA A 614 30.06 5.92 34.94
CA ALA A 614 30.94 7.09 35.00
C ALA A 614 30.44 8.19 35.97
N SER A 615 29.13 8.23 36.22
CA SER A 615 28.45 9.14 37.16
C SER A 615 27.19 8.47 37.74
N PRO A 616 26.76 8.82 38.98
CA PRO A 616 25.48 8.36 39.53
C PRO A 616 24.27 8.72 38.66
N GLU A 617 24.33 9.87 37.98
CA GLU A 617 23.27 10.38 37.11
C GLU A 617 23.05 9.51 35.86
N GLN A 618 24.07 8.75 35.43
CA GLN A 618 24.04 7.87 34.25
C GLN A 618 23.94 6.37 34.60
N GLU A 619 23.56 6.01 35.84
CA GLU A 619 23.50 4.60 36.28
C GLU A 619 22.59 3.74 35.37
N ILE A 620 21.36 4.18 35.10
CA ILE A 620 20.40 3.47 34.25
C ILE A 620 20.86 3.41 32.78
N GLU A 621 21.48 4.48 32.28
CA GLU A 621 22.02 4.57 30.91
C GLU A 621 23.13 3.53 30.69
N ASN A 622 24.10 3.46 31.60
CA ASN A 622 25.18 2.46 31.56
C ASN A 622 24.64 1.03 31.67
N ILE A 623 23.64 0.79 32.53
CA ILE A 623 22.96 -0.51 32.65
C ILE A 623 22.28 -0.90 31.33
N MET A 624 21.51 0.01 30.72
CA MET A 624 20.84 -0.24 29.43
C MET A 624 21.84 -0.48 28.29
N VAL A 625 22.90 0.32 28.19
CA VAL A 625 23.98 0.13 27.19
C VAL A 625 24.67 -1.23 27.35
N ASN A 626 24.92 -1.66 28.59
CA ASN A 626 25.49 -2.97 28.87
C ASN A 626 24.52 -4.10 28.47
N ILE A 627 23.23 -3.99 28.80
CA ILE A 627 22.19 -4.98 28.43
C ILE A 627 22.05 -5.08 26.90
N LEU A 628 21.96 -3.95 26.19
CA LEU A 628 21.83 -3.93 24.74
C LEU A 628 23.06 -4.56 24.04
N LYS A 629 24.27 -4.35 24.57
CA LYS A 629 25.49 -5.04 24.11
C LYS A 629 25.41 -6.55 24.32
N PHE A 630 25.01 -6.99 25.51
CA PHE A 630 24.85 -8.42 25.82
C PHE A 630 23.85 -9.12 24.91
N SER A 631 22.72 -8.48 24.62
CA SER A 631 21.71 -9.00 23.69
C SER A 631 22.21 -9.00 22.24
N TYR A 632 22.91 -7.94 21.80
CA TYR A 632 23.48 -7.82 20.45
C TYR A 632 24.58 -8.87 20.17
N ASP A 633 25.48 -9.08 21.12
CA ASP A 633 26.55 -10.08 21.03
C ASP A 633 26.00 -11.52 20.99
N ARG A 634 24.79 -11.75 21.52
CA ARG A 634 24.08 -13.04 21.50
C ARG A 634 23.21 -13.25 20.26
N LEU A 635 23.09 -12.28 19.34
CA LEU A 635 22.39 -12.49 18.07
C LEU A 635 23.12 -13.54 17.21
N PRO A 636 22.39 -14.47 16.57
CA PRO A 636 22.96 -15.72 16.05
C PRO A 636 23.90 -15.51 14.86
N ASP A 637 23.69 -14.47 14.07
CA ASP A 637 24.46 -14.18 12.86
C ASP A 637 24.56 -12.68 12.56
N ASP A 638 25.46 -12.37 11.62
CA ASP A 638 25.76 -11.01 11.17
C ASP A 638 24.62 -10.34 10.38
N THR A 639 23.78 -11.11 9.70
CA THR A 639 22.60 -10.58 8.98
C THR A 639 21.58 -10.07 9.99
N THR A 640 21.30 -10.84 11.05
CA THR A 640 20.43 -10.42 12.15
C THR A 640 20.93 -9.12 12.81
N ARG A 641 22.25 -9.01 13.06
CA ARG A 641 22.89 -7.78 13.57
C ARG A 641 22.77 -6.59 12.60
N ARG A 642 22.99 -6.79 11.30
CA ARG A 642 22.84 -5.72 10.28
C ARG A 642 21.39 -5.28 10.11
N CYS A 643 20.42 -6.19 10.22
CA CYS A 643 19.00 -5.87 10.18
C CYS A 643 18.56 -5.02 11.39
N LEU A 644 18.99 -5.36 12.62
CA LEU A 644 18.74 -4.51 13.80
C LEU A 644 19.36 -3.12 13.65
N LYS A 645 20.59 -3.03 13.12
CA LYS A 645 21.24 -1.73 12.84
C LYS A 645 20.45 -0.91 11.81
N ASN A 646 19.95 -1.54 10.75
CA ASN A 646 19.07 -0.89 9.77
C ASN A 646 17.76 -0.41 10.41
N CYS A 647 17.17 -1.19 11.33
CA CYS A 647 15.98 -0.76 12.08
C CYS A 647 16.20 0.51 12.88
N ALA A 648 17.31 0.59 13.64
CA ALA A 648 17.62 1.76 14.44
C ALA A 648 17.88 3.02 13.59
N LEU A 649 18.50 2.87 12.43
CA LEU A 649 18.76 3.97 11.49
C LEU A 649 17.47 4.52 10.84
N PHE A 650 16.53 3.63 10.50
CA PHE A 650 15.34 4.00 9.72
C PHE A 650 14.12 4.33 10.59
N PHE A 651 13.78 3.50 11.57
CA PHE A 651 12.52 3.57 12.31
C PHE A 651 12.61 4.40 13.61
N GLU A 652 13.18 5.61 13.54
CA GLU A 652 13.09 6.53 14.67
C GLU A 652 11.62 6.97 14.85
N LYS A 653 10.94 6.34 15.83
CA LYS A 653 9.55 6.56 16.30
C LYS A 653 8.40 5.95 15.47
N GLN A 654 8.65 5.36 14.31
CA GLN A 654 7.59 4.76 13.48
C GLN A 654 7.39 3.25 13.70
N GLU A 655 6.14 2.83 13.64
CA GLU A 655 5.71 1.44 13.52
C GLU A 655 5.71 1.02 12.04
N ILE A 656 6.11 -0.21 11.74
CA ILE A 656 6.21 -0.72 10.36
C ILE A 656 5.62 -2.12 10.20
N ALA A 657 4.85 -2.33 9.12
CA ALA A 657 4.31 -3.63 8.74
C ALA A 657 5.42 -4.62 8.38
N ARG A 658 5.19 -5.91 8.67
CA ARG A 658 6.09 -7.04 8.44
C ARG A 658 6.68 -7.05 7.03
N GLU A 659 5.80 -6.89 6.04
CA GLU A 659 6.09 -6.94 4.62
C GLU A 659 7.05 -5.80 4.25
N SER A 660 6.70 -4.57 4.62
CA SER A 660 7.51 -3.37 4.37
C SER A 660 8.88 -3.43 5.05
N LEU A 661 8.97 -4.01 6.25
CA LEU A 661 10.24 -4.19 6.96
C LEU A 661 11.17 -5.18 6.22
N ILE A 662 10.64 -6.33 5.79
CA ILE A 662 11.41 -7.34 5.06
C ILE A 662 11.80 -6.83 3.66
N ASP A 663 10.88 -6.16 2.95
CA ASP A 663 11.15 -5.61 1.63
C ASP A 663 12.21 -4.50 1.67
N ASN A 664 12.24 -3.67 2.73
CA ASN A 664 13.32 -2.71 2.95
C ASN A 664 14.67 -3.41 3.14
N TRP A 665 14.74 -4.50 3.93
CA TRP A 665 15.98 -5.28 4.09
C TRP A 665 16.43 -6.00 2.81
N ILE A 666 15.50 -6.37 1.93
CA ILE A 666 15.81 -6.94 0.59
C ILE A 666 16.26 -5.83 -0.38
N SER A 667 15.67 -4.64 -0.30
CA SER A 667 16.00 -3.47 -1.13
C SER A 667 17.37 -2.86 -0.78
N ASP A 668 17.73 -2.84 0.51
CA ASP A 668 19.07 -2.48 1.00
C ASP A 668 20.09 -3.65 0.85
N ASP A 669 19.68 -4.77 0.23
CA ASP A 669 20.47 -5.98 -0.02
C ASP A 669 21.14 -6.54 1.26
N LEU A 670 20.50 -6.37 2.42
CA LEU A 670 20.94 -6.97 3.68
C LEU A 670 20.70 -8.49 3.66
N MET A 671 19.60 -8.88 3.02
CA MET A 671 19.18 -10.24 2.73
C MET A 671 18.55 -10.34 1.32
N ASP A 672 18.14 -11.54 0.92
CA ASP A 672 17.78 -11.89 -0.46
C ASP A 672 16.41 -12.57 -0.64
N MET A 673 15.76 -12.97 0.45
CA MET A 673 14.59 -13.85 0.49
C MET A 673 13.68 -13.52 1.69
N TYR A 674 12.36 -13.57 1.47
CA TYR A 674 11.35 -13.17 2.46
C TYR A 674 11.35 -14.04 3.74
N GLN A 675 11.51 -15.35 3.57
CA GLN A 675 11.50 -16.33 4.68
C GLN A 675 12.67 -16.14 5.66
N LYS A 676 13.83 -15.67 5.17
CA LYS A 676 14.94 -15.23 6.04
C LYS A 676 14.56 -13.99 6.84
N GLY A 677 13.82 -13.05 6.24
CA GLY A 677 13.30 -11.85 6.89
C GLY A 677 12.36 -12.18 8.05
N GLN A 678 11.38 -13.07 7.83
CA GLN A 678 10.49 -13.56 8.88
C GLN A 678 11.29 -14.14 10.05
N LYS A 679 12.26 -15.03 9.78
CA LYS A 679 13.12 -15.61 10.82
C LYS A 679 13.98 -14.59 11.57
N VAL A 680 14.46 -13.54 10.88
CA VAL A 680 15.18 -12.42 11.53
C VAL A 680 14.26 -11.62 12.44
N ILE A 681 13.02 -11.32 12.02
CA ILE A 681 11.99 -10.69 12.86
C ILE A 681 11.71 -11.55 14.10
N GLU A 682 11.39 -12.84 13.92
CA GLU A 682 11.16 -13.79 15.01
C GLU A 682 12.32 -13.82 16.02
N THR A 683 13.56 -13.75 15.52
CA THR A 683 14.78 -13.73 16.35
C THR A 683 14.89 -12.42 17.15
N LEU A 684 14.65 -11.26 16.53
CA LEU A 684 14.73 -9.96 17.21
C LEU A 684 13.61 -9.79 18.24
N VAL A 685 12.39 -10.23 17.93
CA VAL A 685 11.25 -10.24 18.86
C VAL A 685 11.48 -11.21 20.02
N THR A 686 12.03 -12.40 19.75
CA THR A 686 12.40 -13.38 20.80
C THR A 686 13.49 -12.83 21.72
N ALA A 687 14.45 -12.07 21.19
CA ALA A 687 15.48 -11.37 21.96
C ALA A 687 14.96 -10.12 22.71
N GLY A 688 13.72 -9.69 22.48
CA GLY A 688 13.13 -8.47 23.04
C GLY A 688 13.65 -7.17 22.42
N LEU A 689 14.45 -7.25 21.34
CA LEU A 689 15.05 -6.11 20.64
C LEU A 689 14.14 -5.54 19.53
N LEU A 690 12.94 -6.08 19.37
CA LEU A 690 11.89 -5.58 18.50
C LEU A 690 10.54 -5.89 19.16
N GLU A 691 9.68 -4.89 19.30
CA GLU A 691 8.31 -5.04 19.78
C GLU A 691 7.39 -5.41 18.62
N SER A 692 6.28 -6.11 18.90
CA SER A 692 5.28 -6.52 17.92
C SER A 692 3.86 -6.25 18.43
N SER A 693 2.95 -5.90 17.53
CA SER A 693 1.50 -5.78 17.76
C SER A 693 0.84 -7.11 18.17
N GLU A 694 -0.40 -7.07 18.67
CA GLU A 694 -1.14 -8.26 19.11
C GLU A 694 -1.48 -9.25 17.98
N ASP A 695 -1.59 -8.77 16.74
CA ASP A 695 -1.71 -9.59 15.52
C ASP A 695 -0.34 -10.05 14.96
N GLY A 696 0.76 -9.52 15.52
CA GLY A 696 2.13 -9.77 15.08
C GLY A 696 2.49 -9.23 13.70
N GLN A 697 1.68 -8.33 13.11
CA GLN A 697 1.92 -7.80 11.76
C GLN A 697 2.72 -6.50 11.75
N VAL A 698 2.72 -5.74 12.85
CA VAL A 698 3.37 -4.43 12.96
C VAL A 698 4.49 -4.50 14.00
N PHE A 699 5.64 -3.90 13.69
CA PHE A 699 6.85 -3.95 14.50
C PHE A 699 7.39 -2.56 14.83
N LYS A 700 8.08 -2.46 15.98
CA LYS A 700 8.62 -1.21 16.51
C LYS A 700 9.94 -1.46 17.25
N LEU A 701 10.89 -0.53 17.15
CA LEU A 701 12.04 -0.48 18.04
C LEU A 701 11.74 0.51 19.18
N HIS A 702 11.96 0.09 20.43
CA HIS A 702 11.74 0.94 21.60
C HIS A 702 12.64 2.20 21.54
N GLU A 703 12.10 3.38 21.84
CA GLU A 703 12.74 4.66 21.48
C GLU A 703 14.13 4.84 22.11
N ILE A 704 14.28 4.48 23.39
CA ILE A 704 15.55 4.54 24.12
C ILE A 704 16.53 3.47 23.60
N ASP A 705 16.03 2.33 23.19
CA ASP A 705 16.87 1.24 22.69
C ASP A 705 17.47 1.65 21.35
N SER A 706 16.70 2.31 20.48
CA SER A 706 17.20 2.87 19.22
C SER A 706 18.35 3.87 19.44
N SER A 707 18.17 4.86 20.32
CA SER A 707 19.21 5.87 20.57
C SER A 707 20.47 5.26 21.18
N LEU A 708 20.33 4.40 22.20
CA LEU A 708 21.49 3.77 22.85
C LEU A 708 22.20 2.75 21.94
N LEU A 709 21.48 2.06 21.06
CA LEU A 709 22.06 1.18 20.04
C LEU A 709 22.95 1.98 19.06
N LEU A 710 22.44 3.12 18.56
CA LEU A 710 23.19 4.03 17.69
C LEU A 710 24.39 4.67 18.40
N GLU A 711 24.20 5.23 19.59
CA GLU A 711 25.23 6.03 20.28
C GLU A 711 26.34 5.18 20.92
N HIS A 712 26.04 3.93 21.32
CA HIS A 712 26.97 3.15 22.14
C HIS A 712 27.23 1.71 21.69
N VAL A 713 26.39 1.09 20.86
CA VAL A 713 26.50 -0.34 20.52
C VAL A 713 27.04 -0.56 19.11
N PHE A 714 26.58 0.19 18.12
CA PHE A 714 27.13 0.11 16.77
C PHE A 714 28.43 0.94 16.66
N PRO A 715 29.54 0.39 16.12
CA PRO A 715 30.85 1.05 16.15
C PRO A 715 31.03 2.23 15.16
N SER A 716 29.98 2.70 14.49
CA SER A 716 30.03 3.75 13.46
C SER A 716 30.04 5.14 14.09
N ARG A 717 30.98 6.01 13.70
CA ARG A 717 31.26 7.26 14.43
C ARG A 717 30.50 8.51 13.98
N LEU A 718 29.82 8.49 12.83
CA LEU A 718 28.88 9.54 12.44
C LEU A 718 27.62 8.95 11.79
N PHE A 719 26.46 9.33 12.34
CA PHE A 719 25.15 9.16 11.76
C PHE A 719 24.53 10.54 11.58
N LEU A 720 24.15 10.92 10.36
CA LEU A 720 23.70 12.27 10.05
C LEU A 720 22.29 12.26 9.45
N ARG A 721 21.33 12.03 10.35
CA ARG A 721 19.90 12.28 10.13
C ARG A 721 19.47 13.39 11.09
N ARG A 722 19.37 14.63 10.59
CA ARG A 722 19.09 15.80 11.42
C ARG A 722 17.62 15.82 11.83
N LYS A 723 17.35 15.81 13.14
CA LYS A 723 15.99 15.76 13.69
C LYS A 723 15.16 16.96 13.19
N GLY A 724 14.17 16.67 12.35
CA GLY A 724 13.25 17.67 11.80
C GLY A 724 13.67 18.35 10.49
N SER A 725 14.74 17.91 9.81
CA SER A 725 15.12 18.47 8.50
C SER A 725 15.86 17.45 7.62
N THR A 726 15.32 17.20 6.42
CA THR A 726 16.00 16.50 5.31
C THR A 726 17.18 17.32 4.79
N LEU A 727 18.29 16.66 4.44
CA LEU A 727 19.45 17.30 3.82
C LEU A 727 19.23 17.42 2.31
N THR A 728 19.29 18.63 1.75
CA THR A 728 19.21 18.92 0.30
C THR A 728 20.59 19.04 -0.36
N GLU A 729 21.61 19.36 0.43
CA GLU A 729 23.02 19.56 0.05
C GLU A 729 23.92 19.03 1.19
N LEU A 730 25.22 18.83 0.92
CA LEU A 730 26.22 18.50 1.95
C LEU A 730 26.65 19.77 2.71
N LEU A 731 27.10 19.61 3.95
CA LEU A 731 27.53 20.73 4.80
C LEU A 731 29.04 20.75 5.01
N MET A 732 29.69 21.86 4.63
CA MET A 732 31.14 22.08 4.74
C MET A 732 31.71 22.01 6.17
N ASP A 733 30.89 22.27 7.19
CA ASP A 733 31.33 22.41 8.59
C ASP A 733 31.39 21.06 9.37
N GLU A 734 31.00 19.94 8.76
CA GLU A 734 30.95 18.64 9.44
C GLU A 734 32.29 17.87 9.33
N ASN A 735 32.82 17.36 10.45
CA ASN A 735 34.13 16.71 10.49
C ASN A 735 34.05 15.23 10.05
N TRP A 736 34.11 15.02 8.74
CA TRP A 736 34.06 13.69 8.13
C TRP A 736 35.30 12.81 8.38
N GLU A 737 36.46 13.39 8.71
CA GLU A 737 37.79 12.74 8.57
C GLU A 737 38.00 11.46 9.40
N ASN A 738 37.09 11.15 10.34
CA ASN A 738 37.22 10.04 11.29
C ASN A 738 36.11 8.96 11.14
N SER A 739 35.36 8.98 10.03
CA SER A 739 34.25 8.04 9.77
C SER A 739 34.67 6.82 8.94
N ASP A 740 34.57 5.63 9.53
CA ASP A 740 34.68 4.33 8.84
C ASP A 740 33.42 4.00 7.99
N GLU A 741 32.25 4.47 8.40
CA GLU A 741 30.98 4.27 7.69
C GLU A 741 30.20 5.59 7.68
N ILE A 742 29.57 5.92 6.56
CA ILE A 742 28.79 7.15 6.37
C ILE A 742 27.37 6.80 5.91
N TYR A 743 26.38 7.32 6.64
CA TYR A 743 24.96 7.11 6.40
C TYR A 743 24.27 8.43 6.03
N LEU A 744 23.94 8.57 4.73
CA LEU A 744 23.27 9.72 4.10
C LEU A 744 22.03 9.29 3.28
N MET A 745 21.59 8.05 3.48
CA MET A 745 20.31 7.51 2.98
C MET A 745 19.11 8.34 3.42
N ASP A 746 18.01 8.27 2.68
CA ASP A 746 16.71 8.84 3.08
C ASP A 746 16.74 10.37 3.32
N ASN A 747 17.42 11.08 2.42
CA ASN A 747 17.53 12.54 2.37
C ASN A 747 17.07 13.10 1.00
N GLU A 748 17.10 14.42 0.84
CA GLU A 748 16.67 15.15 -0.36
C GLU A 748 17.84 15.62 -1.24
N LEU A 749 19.02 14.99 -1.11
CA LEU A 749 20.26 15.43 -1.76
C LEU A 749 20.06 15.55 -3.28
N THR A 750 20.37 16.71 -3.86
CA THR A 750 20.14 16.97 -5.30
C THR A 750 21.38 16.65 -6.15
N GLU A 751 22.56 16.99 -5.65
CA GLU A 751 23.86 16.61 -6.19
C GLU A 751 24.90 16.26 -5.11
N LEU A 752 25.95 15.55 -5.51
CA LEU A 752 27.11 15.24 -4.68
C LEU A 752 28.37 15.86 -5.30
N SER A 753 28.82 16.99 -4.76
CA SER A 753 29.92 17.81 -5.29
C SER A 753 31.15 17.90 -4.38
N GLU A 754 30.97 17.77 -3.06
CA GLU A 754 32.03 17.89 -2.05
C GLU A 754 32.65 16.54 -1.68
N LYS A 755 33.92 16.53 -1.23
CA LYS A 755 34.59 15.29 -0.80
C LYS A 755 34.23 14.93 0.65
N LEU A 756 33.80 13.69 0.83
CA LEU A 756 33.64 13.06 2.14
C LEU A 756 34.97 12.44 2.62
N SER A 757 34.95 11.72 3.75
CA SER A 757 36.10 11.02 4.31
C SER A 757 36.79 10.10 3.31
N SER A 758 38.09 10.29 3.11
CA SER A 758 38.96 9.37 2.36
C SER A 758 39.15 8.02 3.07
N GLN A 759 38.86 7.96 4.37
CA GLN A 759 38.97 6.75 5.21
C GLN A 759 37.69 5.89 5.20
N ALA A 760 36.58 6.38 4.65
CA ALA A 760 35.29 5.67 4.68
C ALA A 760 35.37 4.32 3.95
N GLN A 761 34.98 3.26 4.65
CA GLN A 761 34.88 1.89 4.16
C GLN A 761 33.48 1.56 3.63
N ALA A 762 32.44 2.26 4.10
CA ALA A 762 31.08 2.16 3.56
C ALA A 762 30.40 3.54 3.41
N LEU A 763 29.65 3.71 2.32
CA LEU A 763 28.83 4.90 2.04
C LEU A 763 27.43 4.48 1.57
N PHE A 764 26.43 4.94 2.32
CA PHE A 764 25.01 4.65 2.10
C PHE A 764 24.27 5.94 1.71
N LEU A 765 23.76 5.99 0.49
CA LEU A 765 23.10 7.15 -0.14
C LEU A 765 21.73 6.79 -0.74
N GLN A 766 21.20 5.60 -0.43
CA GLN A 766 19.97 5.11 -1.05
C GLN A 766 18.74 5.96 -0.72
N ARG A 767 17.73 5.92 -1.60
CA ARG A 767 16.45 6.64 -1.49
C ARG A 767 16.56 8.18 -1.51
N ASN A 768 17.71 8.74 -1.86
CA ASN A 768 17.81 10.14 -2.28
C ASN A 768 17.16 10.33 -3.67
N LEU A 769 15.83 10.39 -3.71
CA LEU A 769 15.04 10.45 -4.96
C LEU A 769 15.40 11.67 -5.83
N LYS A 770 15.78 12.78 -5.19
CA LYS A 770 16.17 14.04 -5.85
C LYS A 770 17.61 14.02 -6.40
N LEU A 771 18.44 13.02 -6.06
CA LEU A 771 19.85 12.93 -6.45
C LEU A 771 19.99 12.59 -7.94
N ARG A 772 20.42 13.57 -8.75
CA ARG A 772 20.52 13.44 -10.22
C ARG A 772 21.95 13.46 -10.75
N LYS A 773 22.91 13.96 -9.97
CA LYS A 773 24.29 14.24 -10.39
C LYS A 773 25.28 13.90 -9.27
N ILE A 774 26.40 13.27 -9.64
CA ILE A 774 27.57 13.08 -8.78
C ILE A 774 28.76 13.68 -9.53
N SER A 775 29.62 14.43 -8.84
CA SER A 775 30.82 15.03 -9.43
C SER A 775 31.85 13.96 -9.82
N ASP A 776 32.52 14.13 -10.96
CA ASP A 776 33.63 13.26 -11.37
C ASP A 776 34.80 13.26 -10.39
N THR A 777 34.90 14.26 -9.49
CA THR A 777 35.91 14.31 -8.41
C THR A 777 35.45 13.74 -7.07
N PHE A 778 34.17 13.34 -6.92
CA PHE A 778 33.58 12.97 -5.62
C PHE A 778 34.28 11.77 -4.95
N PHE A 779 34.44 10.67 -5.69
CA PHE A 779 35.09 9.45 -5.18
C PHE A 779 36.62 9.49 -5.24
N GLN A 780 37.21 10.62 -5.67
CA GLN A 780 38.66 10.76 -5.75
C GLN A 780 39.25 10.71 -4.33
N ASP A 781 40.27 9.87 -4.16
CA ASP A 781 40.99 9.62 -2.90
C ASP A 781 40.23 8.79 -1.85
N MET A 782 38.97 8.38 -2.10
CA MET A 782 38.18 7.48 -1.22
C MET A 782 38.59 5.99 -1.33
N LEU A 783 39.90 5.72 -1.38
CA LEU A 783 40.44 4.39 -1.71
C LEU A 783 40.14 3.28 -0.68
N ALA A 784 39.67 3.64 0.52
CA ALA A 784 39.23 2.69 1.55
C ALA A 784 37.85 2.05 1.26
N LEU A 785 37.06 2.61 0.33
CA LEU A 785 35.64 2.27 0.17
C LEU A 785 35.44 0.84 -0.36
N GLN A 786 34.76 0.02 0.44
CA GLN A 786 34.40 -1.37 0.16
C GLN A 786 32.91 -1.54 -0.17
N ILE A 787 32.05 -0.66 0.34
CA ILE A 787 30.59 -0.70 0.11
C ILE A 787 30.11 0.68 -0.37
N LEU A 788 29.40 0.70 -1.50
CA LEU A 788 28.69 1.87 -2.00
C LEU A 788 27.24 1.49 -2.34
N ASN A 789 26.28 2.14 -1.69
CA ASN A 789 24.85 2.00 -2.00
C ASN A 789 24.28 3.34 -2.50
N LEU A 790 23.86 3.36 -3.77
CA LEU A 790 23.26 4.49 -4.50
C LEU A 790 21.83 4.16 -4.95
N SER A 791 21.22 3.10 -4.43
CA SER A 791 19.93 2.57 -4.90
C SER A 791 18.75 3.52 -4.69
N VAL A 792 17.75 3.44 -5.55
CA VAL A 792 16.54 4.29 -5.53
C VAL A 792 16.91 5.79 -5.64
N THR A 793 17.84 6.15 -6.53
CA THR A 793 18.22 7.54 -6.84
C THR A 793 17.95 7.88 -8.31
N SER A 794 17.87 9.17 -8.63
CA SER A 794 17.61 9.69 -9.99
C SER A 794 18.88 9.87 -10.85
N ILE A 795 19.98 9.18 -10.53
CA ILE A 795 21.24 9.33 -11.27
C ILE A 795 21.13 8.79 -12.70
N LYS A 796 21.68 9.55 -13.66
CA LYS A 796 21.68 9.21 -15.10
C LYS A 796 22.97 8.51 -15.56
N PHE A 797 24.07 8.79 -14.86
CA PHE A 797 25.43 8.35 -15.18
C PHE A 797 26.21 8.07 -13.88
N LEU A 798 27.28 7.29 -13.99
CA LEU A 798 28.24 7.05 -12.91
C LEU A 798 29.52 7.87 -13.16
N PRO A 799 30.07 8.57 -12.15
CA PRO A 799 31.25 9.41 -12.32
C PRO A 799 32.53 8.60 -12.57
N ASP A 800 33.49 9.17 -13.31
CA ASP A 800 34.69 8.44 -13.75
C ASP A 800 35.65 8.09 -12.60
N SER A 801 35.55 8.76 -11.44
CA SER A 801 36.31 8.42 -10.23
C SER A 801 35.81 7.16 -9.50
N LEU A 802 34.54 6.77 -9.67
CA LEU A 802 33.98 5.57 -9.02
C LEU A 802 34.76 4.31 -9.44
N PHE A 803 35.19 4.24 -10.70
CA PHE A 803 35.97 3.13 -11.24
C PHE A 803 37.45 3.12 -10.78
N GLY A 804 37.88 4.13 -10.02
CA GLY A 804 39.16 4.14 -9.30
C GLY A 804 39.10 3.43 -7.94
N LEU A 805 37.93 3.03 -7.46
CA LEU A 805 37.72 2.40 -6.15
C LEU A 805 38.14 0.92 -6.16
N VAL A 806 39.45 0.67 -6.24
CA VAL A 806 40.02 -0.68 -6.39
C VAL A 806 39.66 -1.68 -5.29
N ASN A 807 39.29 -1.20 -4.10
CA ASN A 807 38.88 -2.03 -2.96
C ASN A 807 37.35 -2.29 -2.88
N LEU A 808 36.56 -1.74 -3.82
CA LEU A 808 35.10 -1.84 -3.77
C LEU A 808 34.63 -3.28 -3.97
N LYS A 809 33.94 -3.83 -2.97
CA LYS A 809 33.37 -5.19 -2.96
C LYS A 809 31.88 -5.20 -3.29
N ARG A 810 31.13 -4.14 -2.95
CA ARG A 810 29.69 -4.06 -3.21
C ARG A 810 29.31 -2.73 -3.82
N LEU A 811 28.63 -2.79 -4.96
CA LEU A 811 28.02 -1.66 -5.65
C LEU A 811 26.52 -1.92 -5.86
N SER A 812 25.70 -1.21 -5.08
CA SER A 812 24.23 -1.28 -5.18
C SER A 812 23.69 -0.04 -5.90
N LEU A 813 22.92 -0.29 -6.95
CA LEU A 813 22.33 0.68 -7.89
C LEU A 813 20.88 0.29 -8.23
N ASN A 814 20.23 -0.57 -7.44
CA ASN A 814 18.88 -1.05 -7.71
C ASN A 814 17.85 0.09 -7.70
N ARG A 815 16.87 0.02 -8.60
CA ARG A 815 15.86 1.05 -8.88
C ARG A 815 16.45 2.44 -9.22
N CYS A 816 17.68 2.54 -9.72
CA CYS A 816 18.18 3.75 -10.40
C CYS A 816 17.56 3.84 -11.80
N VAL A 817 16.26 4.19 -11.88
CA VAL A 817 15.43 4.07 -13.09
C VAL A 817 15.88 4.94 -14.27
N LEU A 818 16.76 5.92 -14.04
CA LEU A 818 17.31 6.79 -15.09
C LEU A 818 18.70 6.35 -15.60
N LEU A 819 19.34 5.35 -14.96
CA LEU A 819 20.62 4.81 -15.39
C LEU A 819 20.43 3.84 -16.56
N LYS A 820 20.86 4.26 -17.77
CA LYS A 820 20.65 3.51 -19.04
C LYS A 820 21.88 2.76 -19.55
N LEU A 821 23.06 3.10 -19.06
CA LEU A 821 24.35 2.56 -19.55
C LEU A 821 25.26 2.27 -18.36
N LEU A 822 25.96 1.13 -18.44
CA LEU A 822 27.06 0.77 -17.55
C LEU A 822 28.36 0.86 -18.37
N PRO A 823 29.32 1.73 -18.01
CA PRO A 823 30.54 1.91 -18.80
C PRO A 823 31.46 0.69 -18.68
N SER A 824 32.28 0.44 -19.71
CA SER A 824 33.28 -0.65 -19.74
C SER A 824 34.24 -0.63 -18.55
N ARG A 825 34.52 0.58 -18.01
CA ARG A 825 35.31 0.79 -16.79
C ARG A 825 34.75 0.12 -15.54
N VAL A 826 33.52 -0.42 -15.55
CA VAL A 826 33.04 -1.31 -14.48
C VAL A 826 33.98 -2.52 -14.29
N GLY A 827 34.66 -2.97 -15.35
CA GLY A 827 35.66 -4.05 -15.27
C GLY A 827 36.95 -3.68 -14.52
N ASP A 828 37.19 -2.40 -14.23
CA ASP A 828 38.33 -1.92 -13.42
C ASP A 828 38.16 -2.32 -11.93
N LEU A 829 36.92 -2.53 -11.48
CA LEU A 829 36.53 -2.86 -10.09
C LEU A 829 36.86 -4.32 -9.74
N SER A 830 38.14 -4.70 -9.82
CA SER A 830 38.58 -6.10 -9.73
C SER A 830 38.27 -6.81 -8.40
N CYS A 831 38.03 -6.07 -7.31
CA CYS A 831 37.60 -6.61 -6.01
C CYS A 831 36.07 -6.80 -5.87
N LEU A 832 35.26 -6.46 -6.88
CA LEU A 832 33.81 -6.48 -6.76
C LEU A 832 33.24 -7.90 -6.58
N GLU A 833 32.54 -8.11 -5.47
CA GLU A 833 31.89 -9.36 -5.06
C GLU A 833 30.37 -9.31 -5.31
N VAL A 834 29.75 -8.12 -5.31
CA VAL A 834 28.30 -7.89 -5.50
C VAL A 834 28.04 -6.68 -6.41
N LEU A 835 27.22 -6.89 -7.46
CA LEU A 835 26.73 -5.85 -8.36
C LEU A 835 25.21 -5.96 -8.51
N HIS A 836 24.47 -4.92 -8.11
CA HIS A 836 22.99 -4.92 -8.07
C HIS A 836 22.43 -3.78 -8.94
N LEU A 837 21.86 -4.15 -10.09
CA LEU A 837 21.36 -3.29 -11.17
C LEU A 837 19.86 -3.58 -11.51
N GLU A 838 19.15 -4.22 -10.58
CA GLU A 838 17.74 -4.61 -10.69
C GLU A 838 16.84 -3.35 -10.61
N GLY A 839 15.86 -3.20 -11.50
CA GLY A 839 15.06 -1.98 -11.65
C GLY A 839 15.79 -0.78 -12.27
N THR A 840 16.97 -0.97 -12.87
CA THR A 840 17.62 0.07 -13.71
C THR A 840 17.07 0.02 -15.15
N ALA A 841 17.36 1.05 -15.95
CA ALA A 841 16.97 1.10 -17.37
C ALA A 841 18.11 0.66 -18.31
N ILE A 842 19.00 -0.22 -17.85
CA ILE A 842 20.21 -0.62 -18.58
C ILE A 842 19.85 -1.36 -19.88
N VAL A 843 20.48 -0.96 -20.98
CA VAL A 843 20.19 -1.52 -22.31
C VAL A 843 21.00 -2.80 -22.58
N ALA A 844 22.24 -2.88 -22.11
CA ALA A 844 23.11 -4.07 -22.21
C ALA A 844 24.28 -3.97 -21.19
N LEU A 845 24.92 -5.10 -20.89
CA LEU A 845 26.18 -5.12 -20.13
C LEU A 845 27.39 -4.94 -21.07
N PRO A 846 28.42 -4.18 -20.67
CA PRO A 846 29.69 -4.12 -21.38
C PRO A 846 30.45 -5.45 -21.24
N ARG A 847 31.33 -5.76 -22.19
CA ARG A 847 32.04 -7.03 -22.21
C ARG A 847 32.99 -7.18 -21.01
N GLU A 848 33.55 -6.06 -20.56
CA GLU A 848 34.53 -5.94 -19.48
C GLU A 848 34.01 -6.42 -18.12
N VAL A 849 32.70 -6.70 -17.98
CA VAL A 849 32.15 -7.51 -16.88
C VAL A 849 32.86 -8.88 -16.78
N GLU A 850 33.41 -9.43 -17.87
CA GLU A 850 34.22 -10.67 -17.84
C GLU A 850 35.52 -10.55 -17.01
N HIS A 851 35.92 -9.34 -16.61
CA HIS A 851 37.06 -9.09 -15.72
C HIS A 851 36.72 -9.23 -14.23
N LEU A 852 35.43 -9.21 -13.85
CA LEU A 852 34.96 -9.24 -12.45
C LEU A 852 35.03 -10.66 -11.82
N LYS A 853 36.25 -11.22 -11.78
CA LYS A 853 36.55 -12.60 -11.32
C LYS A 853 36.24 -12.87 -9.84
N ASN A 854 35.91 -11.84 -9.07
CA ASN A 854 35.48 -11.95 -7.68
C ASN A 854 33.96 -11.93 -7.51
N LEU A 855 33.19 -11.66 -8.57
CA LEU A 855 31.74 -11.46 -8.48
C LEU A 855 31.02 -12.75 -8.07
N THR A 856 30.33 -12.68 -6.92
CA THR A 856 29.53 -13.76 -6.34
C THR A 856 28.03 -13.53 -6.54
N SER A 857 27.59 -12.28 -6.74
CA SER A 857 26.20 -11.92 -6.99
C SER A 857 26.09 -10.87 -8.09
N LEU A 858 25.37 -11.21 -9.16
CA LEU A 858 24.95 -10.31 -10.22
C LEU A 858 23.42 -10.29 -10.28
N LYS A 859 22.82 -9.12 -10.08
CA LYS A 859 21.38 -8.89 -10.30
C LYS A 859 21.24 -7.76 -11.31
N VAL A 860 20.48 -7.93 -12.38
CA VAL A 860 20.32 -6.90 -13.42
C VAL A 860 18.92 -6.96 -14.05
N SER A 861 18.31 -5.79 -14.24
CA SER A 861 17.16 -5.62 -15.11
C SER A 861 17.60 -4.98 -16.43
N PHE A 862 17.00 -5.39 -17.53
CA PHE A 862 17.20 -4.75 -18.83
C PHE A 862 15.92 -4.11 -19.37
N ARG A 863 16.05 -2.92 -19.97
CA ARG A 863 14.96 -2.24 -20.70
C ARG A 863 15.21 -2.28 -22.22
N GLU A 864 14.13 -2.35 -22.97
CA GLU A 864 14.14 -2.31 -24.43
C GLU A 864 14.63 -0.94 -24.97
N PRO A 865 15.36 -0.87 -26.10
CA PRO A 865 15.88 0.39 -26.62
C PRO A 865 14.85 1.14 -27.48
N VAL A 866 14.73 2.45 -27.28
CA VAL A 866 13.74 3.32 -27.97
C VAL A 866 14.25 3.80 -29.35
N ILE A 867 15.40 3.31 -29.83
CA ILE A 867 16.08 3.76 -31.06
C ILE A 867 16.56 2.53 -31.87
N PHE A 868 16.86 2.69 -33.15
CA PHE A 868 17.20 1.59 -34.06
C PHE A 868 18.67 1.11 -34.03
N ASP A 869 19.61 1.85 -33.41
CA ASP A 869 21.03 1.50 -33.38
C ASP A 869 21.49 1.14 -31.96
N HIS A 870 21.32 -0.14 -31.59
CA HIS A 870 21.58 -0.65 -30.25
C HIS A 870 22.13 -2.09 -30.28
N PRO A 871 22.83 -2.53 -29.20
CA PRO A 871 23.42 -3.86 -29.13
C PRO A 871 22.37 -4.98 -29.27
N LYS A 872 22.58 -5.84 -30.27
CA LYS A 872 21.70 -6.98 -30.62
C LYS A 872 21.67 -8.11 -29.57
N LYS A 873 22.59 -8.07 -28.60
CA LYS A 873 22.63 -8.96 -27.43
C LYS A 873 22.70 -8.13 -26.16
N MET A 874 22.00 -8.59 -25.13
CA MET A 874 21.87 -7.91 -23.83
C MET A 874 23.10 -8.16 -22.95
N ILE A 875 23.71 -9.35 -23.11
CA ILE A 875 24.97 -9.77 -22.50
C ILE A 875 25.84 -10.35 -23.63
N PRO A 876 27.11 -9.94 -23.78
CA PRO A 876 28.03 -10.54 -24.74
C PRO A 876 28.34 -12.00 -24.43
N ASP A 877 28.52 -12.83 -25.47
CA ASP A 877 28.80 -14.26 -25.30
C ASP A 877 30.15 -14.49 -24.59
N GLY A 878 30.14 -15.45 -23.65
CA GLY A 878 31.29 -15.85 -22.84
C GLY A 878 31.44 -15.08 -21.52
N VAL A 879 30.71 -13.98 -21.30
CA VAL A 879 30.84 -13.13 -20.11
C VAL A 879 30.42 -13.88 -18.84
N ILE A 880 29.26 -14.55 -18.85
CA ILE A 880 28.72 -15.26 -17.67
C ILE A 880 29.64 -16.43 -17.29
N LYS A 881 30.14 -17.18 -18.30
CA LYS A 881 31.09 -18.28 -18.10
C LYS A 881 32.43 -17.86 -17.50
N LYS A 882 32.80 -16.57 -17.54
CA LYS A 882 34.04 -16.05 -16.93
C LYS A 882 33.85 -15.73 -15.44
N LEU A 883 32.61 -15.57 -14.97
CA LEU A 883 32.27 -15.29 -13.58
C LEU A 883 32.28 -16.58 -12.74
N SER A 884 33.41 -17.29 -12.68
CA SER A 884 33.53 -18.64 -12.11
C SER A 884 33.37 -18.74 -10.58
N LYS A 885 33.09 -17.62 -9.89
CA LYS A 885 32.71 -17.56 -8.46
C LYS A 885 31.23 -17.22 -8.24
N LEU A 886 30.46 -17.03 -9.32
CA LEU A 886 29.09 -16.54 -9.24
C LEU A 886 28.20 -17.57 -8.51
N LYS A 887 27.58 -17.12 -7.43
CA LYS A 887 26.64 -17.89 -6.61
C LYS A 887 25.19 -17.49 -6.89
N LYS A 888 24.96 -16.22 -7.26
CA LYS A 888 23.63 -15.67 -7.52
C LYS A 888 23.61 -14.93 -8.85
N LEU A 889 22.67 -15.30 -9.72
CA LEU A 889 22.38 -14.60 -10.95
C LEU A 889 20.88 -14.32 -11.05
N ARG A 890 20.51 -13.04 -11.06
CA ARG A 890 19.14 -12.60 -11.39
C ARG A 890 19.19 -11.77 -12.67
N ILE A 891 18.49 -12.23 -13.70
CA ILE A 891 18.29 -11.49 -14.95
C ILE A 891 16.80 -11.26 -15.11
N ASP A 892 16.42 -9.99 -15.03
CA ASP A 892 15.07 -9.48 -15.23
C ASP A 892 14.99 -8.78 -16.60
N VAL A 893 13.93 -9.06 -17.35
CA VAL A 893 13.77 -8.71 -18.77
C VAL A 893 12.30 -8.57 -19.11
N SER A 894 11.96 -7.61 -19.98
CA SER A 894 10.65 -7.61 -20.65
C SER A 894 10.51 -8.88 -21.50
N PRO A 895 9.42 -9.66 -21.38
CA PRO A 895 9.20 -10.85 -22.20
C PRO A 895 9.15 -10.60 -23.71
N GLU A 896 8.79 -9.37 -24.09
CA GLU A 896 8.67 -8.90 -25.47
C GLU A 896 10.01 -8.55 -26.11
N ASP A 897 11.06 -8.31 -25.30
CA ASP A 897 12.35 -7.87 -25.83
C ASP A 897 13.00 -9.01 -26.67
N GLY A 898 12.90 -8.87 -27.99
CA GLY A 898 13.42 -9.86 -28.95
C GLY A 898 14.92 -10.13 -28.80
N ARG A 899 15.68 -9.22 -28.19
CA ARG A 899 17.11 -9.42 -27.89
C ARG A 899 17.30 -10.46 -26.78
N TRP A 900 16.34 -10.63 -25.87
CA TRP A 900 16.38 -11.72 -24.89
C TRP A 900 16.18 -13.07 -25.59
N LYS A 901 15.17 -13.18 -26.47
CA LYS A 901 14.93 -14.38 -27.29
C LYS A 901 16.17 -14.74 -28.13
N ALA A 902 17.00 -13.77 -28.51
CA ALA A 902 18.30 -13.98 -29.19
C ALA A 902 19.54 -14.18 -28.28
N SER A 903 19.45 -13.87 -26.97
CA SER A 903 20.57 -13.96 -26.01
C SER A 903 20.47 -15.16 -25.07
N VAL A 904 19.25 -15.54 -24.65
CA VAL A 904 19.00 -16.56 -23.61
C VAL A 904 19.65 -17.91 -23.91
N VAL A 905 19.74 -18.31 -25.18
CA VAL A 905 20.27 -19.62 -25.59
C VAL A 905 21.75 -19.79 -25.24
N SER A 906 22.61 -18.79 -25.51
CA SER A 906 24.02 -18.87 -25.11
C SER A 906 24.19 -18.67 -23.61
N ILE A 907 23.42 -17.75 -23.01
CA ILE A 907 23.47 -17.47 -21.58
C ILE A 907 23.13 -18.72 -20.74
N VAL A 908 22.10 -19.49 -21.11
CA VAL A 908 21.74 -20.75 -20.40
C VAL A 908 22.86 -21.79 -20.51
N LEU A 909 23.47 -21.94 -21.69
CA LEU A 909 24.62 -22.85 -21.88
C LEU A 909 25.85 -22.42 -21.05
N GLU A 910 26.05 -21.12 -20.83
CA GLU A 910 27.09 -20.61 -19.94
C GLU A 910 26.76 -20.84 -18.46
N VAL A 911 25.52 -20.58 -18.05
CA VAL A 911 24.99 -20.85 -16.70
C VAL A 911 25.21 -22.31 -16.29
N CYS A 912 24.97 -23.25 -17.20
CA CYS A 912 25.22 -24.68 -16.94
C CYS A 912 26.70 -25.05 -16.75
N THR A 913 27.65 -24.12 -16.95
CA THR A 913 29.07 -24.33 -16.61
C THR A 913 29.47 -23.77 -15.24
N LEU A 914 28.58 -23.08 -14.53
CA LEU A 914 28.84 -22.47 -13.23
C LEU A 914 28.55 -23.42 -12.06
N THR A 915 29.56 -24.17 -11.63
CA THR A 915 29.47 -25.13 -10.51
C THR A 915 29.28 -24.49 -9.14
N THR A 916 29.48 -23.18 -9.01
CA THR A 916 29.25 -22.40 -7.77
C THR A 916 27.85 -21.80 -7.66
N LEU A 917 27.03 -21.91 -8.70
CA LEU A 917 25.75 -21.22 -8.81
C LEU A 917 24.66 -21.91 -7.97
N ASP A 918 24.06 -21.16 -7.06
CA ASP A 918 23.09 -21.61 -6.06
C ASP A 918 21.71 -20.94 -6.25
N THR A 919 21.69 -19.68 -6.70
CA THR A 919 20.47 -18.88 -6.88
C THR A 919 20.33 -18.41 -8.34
N LEU A 920 19.22 -18.74 -9.01
CA LEU A 920 18.97 -18.34 -10.41
C LEU A 920 17.55 -17.78 -10.62
N GLN A 921 17.42 -16.54 -11.12
CA GLN A 921 16.15 -15.94 -11.55
C GLN A 921 16.20 -15.59 -13.04
N PHE A 922 15.41 -16.28 -13.85
CA PHE A 922 15.47 -16.28 -15.33
C PHE A 922 14.06 -16.32 -15.96
N TYR A 923 13.90 -15.66 -17.10
CA TYR A 923 12.79 -15.88 -18.03
C TYR A 923 13.20 -16.83 -19.16
N PHE A 924 12.44 -17.91 -19.36
CA PHE A 924 12.61 -18.90 -20.41
C PHE A 924 11.48 -18.79 -21.45
N PRO A 925 11.68 -18.08 -22.58
CA PRO A 925 10.66 -17.91 -23.63
C PRO A 925 10.33 -19.21 -24.40
N ASN A 926 10.97 -20.33 -24.06
CA ASN A 926 10.63 -21.65 -24.57
C ASN A 926 10.96 -22.72 -23.53
N VAL A 927 10.00 -23.61 -23.25
CA VAL A 927 10.12 -24.71 -22.27
C VAL A 927 11.33 -25.61 -22.52
N LYS A 928 11.72 -25.84 -23.79
CA LYS A 928 12.84 -26.70 -24.16
C LYS A 928 14.20 -26.20 -23.68
N LEU A 929 14.32 -24.93 -23.29
CA LEU A 929 15.55 -24.40 -22.70
C LEU A 929 15.85 -24.98 -21.31
N LEU A 930 14.83 -25.42 -20.57
CA LEU A 930 14.98 -26.08 -19.27
C LEU A 930 15.73 -27.43 -19.38
N SER A 931 15.65 -28.10 -20.54
CA SER A 931 16.37 -29.36 -20.82
C SER A 931 17.89 -29.26 -20.75
N GLN A 932 18.44 -28.03 -20.78
CA GLN A 932 19.88 -27.79 -20.70
C GLN A 932 20.40 -27.86 -19.25
N ILE A 933 19.51 -27.81 -18.25
CA ILE A 933 19.82 -27.99 -16.83
C ILE A 933 19.49 -29.44 -16.45
N ASN A 934 20.38 -30.09 -15.67
CA ASN A 934 20.13 -31.46 -15.23
C ASN A 934 19.26 -31.48 -13.95
N TRP A 935 17.98 -31.78 -14.15
CA TRP A 935 16.96 -31.90 -13.10
C TRP A 935 16.87 -33.30 -12.47
N ASP A 936 17.48 -34.31 -13.09
CA ASP A 936 17.43 -35.72 -12.65
C ASP A 936 18.50 -36.03 -11.57
N THR A 937 19.03 -34.99 -10.90
CA THR A 937 20.07 -35.07 -9.88
C THR A 937 19.75 -34.19 -8.68
N THR A 938 20.20 -34.60 -7.49
CA THR A 938 19.96 -33.88 -6.22
C THR A 938 21.29 -33.74 -5.45
N PRO A 939 21.87 -32.52 -5.35
CA PRO A 939 21.46 -31.30 -6.01
C PRO A 939 21.53 -31.41 -7.54
N THR A 940 20.84 -30.49 -8.22
CA THR A 940 20.82 -30.35 -9.67
C THR A 940 22.20 -29.95 -10.23
N SER A 941 22.35 -29.92 -11.56
CA SER A 941 23.53 -29.34 -12.20
C SER A 941 23.10 -28.24 -13.18
N PRO A 942 23.36 -26.94 -12.89
CA PRO A 942 24.07 -26.40 -11.72
C PRO A 942 23.28 -26.58 -10.39
N PRO A 943 23.94 -26.54 -9.22
CA PRO A 943 23.36 -26.91 -7.92
C PRO A 943 22.45 -25.83 -7.33
N LEU A 944 21.27 -25.64 -7.94
CA LEU A 944 20.31 -24.60 -7.58
C LEU A 944 19.52 -24.95 -6.31
N SER A 945 19.98 -24.45 -5.16
CA SER A 945 19.19 -24.43 -3.92
C SER A 945 18.00 -23.47 -3.99
N HIS A 946 18.11 -22.40 -4.80
CA HIS A 946 17.09 -21.37 -4.94
C HIS A 946 16.86 -21.03 -6.43
N PHE A 947 15.61 -20.91 -6.88
CA PHE A 947 15.31 -20.46 -8.24
C PHE A 947 13.97 -19.74 -8.36
N LYS A 948 13.88 -18.83 -9.34
CA LYS A 948 12.64 -18.15 -9.72
C LYS A 948 12.52 -18.10 -11.24
N PHE A 949 11.72 -18.98 -11.81
CA PHE A 949 11.59 -19.12 -13.26
C PHE A 949 10.22 -18.66 -13.74
N ILE A 950 10.23 -17.89 -14.82
CA ILE A 950 9.06 -17.66 -15.66
C ILE A 950 9.30 -18.43 -16.96
N VAL A 951 8.34 -19.24 -17.42
CA VAL A 951 8.51 -20.16 -18.56
C VAL A 951 7.30 -20.08 -19.47
N GLY A 952 7.52 -20.04 -20.79
CA GLY A 952 6.46 -19.89 -21.81
C GLY A 952 6.52 -18.53 -22.48
N ASP A 953 5.57 -18.22 -23.37
CA ASP A 953 5.54 -16.92 -24.06
C ASP A 953 4.71 -15.91 -23.25
N HIS A 954 5.38 -15.13 -22.39
CA HIS A 954 4.72 -14.16 -21.52
C HIS A 954 4.42 -12.84 -22.25
N THR A 955 3.75 -12.90 -23.40
CA THR A 955 3.27 -11.70 -24.13
C THR A 955 2.44 -10.81 -23.20
N ASN A 956 2.66 -9.50 -23.31
CA ASN A 956 2.29 -8.53 -22.29
C ASN A 956 0.80 -8.19 -22.38
N ARG A 957 0.11 -8.25 -21.24
CA ARG A 957 -1.34 -8.04 -21.18
C ARG A 957 -1.64 -6.64 -20.65
N ILE A 958 -2.57 -5.95 -21.30
CA ILE A 958 -2.95 -4.56 -20.97
C ILE A 958 -3.59 -4.46 -19.56
N ILE A 959 -4.24 -5.53 -19.09
CA ILE A 959 -4.84 -5.63 -17.75
C ILE A 959 -4.53 -7.03 -17.20
N CYS A 960 -3.90 -7.15 -16.02
CA CYS A 960 -3.90 -8.42 -15.29
C CYS A 960 -5.20 -8.54 -14.49
N ARG A 961 -5.91 -9.67 -14.60
CA ARG A 961 -7.12 -9.95 -13.79
C ARG A 961 -6.82 -10.50 -12.38
N LEU A 962 -5.57 -10.89 -12.11
CA LEU A 962 -5.19 -11.54 -10.86
C LEU A 962 -4.77 -10.50 -9.82
N PRO A 963 -5.15 -10.65 -8.53
CA PRO A 963 -4.74 -9.71 -7.48
C PRO A 963 -3.21 -9.60 -7.39
N HIS A 964 -2.68 -8.39 -7.25
CA HIS A 964 -1.23 -8.17 -7.28
C HIS A 964 -0.51 -8.97 -6.17
N ASP A 965 -1.14 -9.09 -5.02
CA ASP A 965 -0.63 -9.80 -3.84
C ASP A 965 -0.30 -11.27 -4.12
N VAL A 966 -0.96 -11.91 -5.09
CA VAL A 966 -0.71 -13.31 -5.46
C VAL A 966 0.64 -13.49 -6.15
N ASP A 967 1.02 -12.56 -7.04
CA ASP A 967 2.36 -12.53 -7.65
C ASP A 967 3.44 -12.17 -6.59
N VAL A 968 3.07 -11.39 -5.55
CA VAL A 968 3.94 -11.09 -4.40
C VAL A 968 4.13 -12.34 -3.52
N GLU A 969 3.06 -13.07 -3.18
CA GLU A 969 3.11 -14.30 -2.38
C GLU A 969 4.00 -15.37 -3.03
N LEU A 970 3.81 -15.63 -4.33
CA LEU A 970 4.72 -16.49 -5.10
C LEU A 970 6.16 -15.98 -5.08
N GLY A 971 6.33 -14.65 -5.14
CA GLY A 971 7.59 -13.95 -4.96
C GLY A 971 8.26 -14.16 -3.60
N ARG A 972 7.58 -14.68 -2.57
CA ARG A 972 8.18 -14.98 -1.25
C ARG A 972 8.82 -16.37 -1.17
N TYR A 973 8.66 -17.22 -2.18
CA TYR A 973 9.19 -18.59 -2.19
C TYR A 973 10.56 -18.71 -2.85
N ASP A 974 11.37 -19.60 -2.27
CA ASP A 974 12.78 -19.83 -2.61
C ASP A 974 12.98 -20.59 -3.91
N LYS A 975 12.02 -21.45 -4.26
CA LYS A 975 12.01 -22.26 -5.49
C LYS A 975 10.63 -22.10 -6.14
N CYS A 976 10.52 -21.18 -7.09
CA CYS A 976 9.28 -20.77 -7.73
C CYS A 976 9.31 -21.02 -9.25
N LEU A 977 8.21 -21.55 -9.79
CA LEU A 977 8.00 -21.79 -11.21
C LEU A 977 6.66 -21.17 -11.66
N LYS A 978 6.71 -20.18 -12.54
CA LYS A 978 5.55 -19.56 -13.20
C LYS A 978 5.49 -20.02 -14.66
N TYR A 979 4.53 -20.85 -15.01
CA TYR A 979 4.34 -21.40 -16.36
C TYR A 979 3.17 -20.68 -17.05
N VAL A 980 3.50 -19.87 -18.07
CA VAL A 980 2.65 -18.81 -18.64
C VAL A 980 2.30 -19.12 -20.09
N ASN A 981 1.01 -19.01 -20.44
CA ASN A 981 0.50 -19.33 -21.79
C ASN A 981 0.96 -20.72 -22.26
N GLY A 982 0.98 -21.68 -21.33
CA GLY A 982 1.51 -23.04 -21.53
C GLY A 982 0.57 -23.96 -22.31
N GLU A 983 1.16 -24.96 -22.98
CA GLU A 983 0.45 -26.04 -23.67
C GLU A 983 0.83 -27.39 -23.01
N GLY A 984 -0.19 -28.09 -22.50
CA GLY A 984 -0.09 -29.35 -21.77
C GLY A 984 0.72 -29.28 -20.47
N ALA A 985 1.15 -30.47 -20.03
CA ALA A 985 2.08 -30.70 -18.93
C ALA A 985 3.41 -31.31 -19.45
N PRO A 986 4.30 -30.52 -20.08
CA PRO A 986 5.51 -31.04 -20.71
C PRO A 986 6.56 -31.55 -19.70
N GLU A 987 7.34 -32.54 -20.11
CA GLU A 987 8.33 -33.25 -19.28
C GLU A 987 9.35 -32.31 -18.62
N GLU A 988 9.78 -31.24 -19.29
CA GLU A 988 10.73 -30.31 -18.67
C GLU A 988 10.10 -29.51 -17.52
N ILE A 989 8.79 -29.22 -17.55
CA ILE A 989 8.07 -28.59 -16.42
C ILE A 989 7.91 -29.59 -15.28
N LYS A 990 7.51 -30.84 -15.58
CA LYS A 990 7.45 -31.95 -14.61
C LYS A 990 8.75 -32.13 -13.83
N LYS A 991 9.88 -32.10 -14.54
CA LYS A 991 11.21 -32.22 -13.94
C LYS A 991 11.61 -31.05 -13.04
N VAL A 992 11.21 -29.81 -13.36
CA VAL A 992 11.42 -28.66 -12.46
C VAL A 992 10.50 -28.73 -11.24
N LEU A 993 9.26 -29.21 -11.42
CA LEU A 993 8.28 -29.35 -10.33
C LEU A 993 8.79 -30.22 -9.18
N ARG A 994 9.54 -31.30 -9.46
CA ARG A 994 10.22 -32.16 -8.46
C ARG A 994 11.03 -31.40 -7.41
N HIS A 995 11.52 -30.22 -7.78
CA HIS A 995 12.33 -29.35 -6.92
C HIS A 995 11.61 -28.06 -6.53
N THR A 996 10.35 -27.87 -6.90
CA THR A 996 9.61 -26.60 -6.76
C THR A 996 8.84 -26.51 -5.43
N SER A 997 8.85 -25.33 -4.82
CA SER A 997 8.10 -24.99 -3.60
C SER A 997 6.87 -24.11 -3.85
N ALA A 998 6.85 -23.37 -4.96
CA ALA A 998 5.70 -22.59 -5.40
C ALA A 998 5.49 -22.70 -6.92
N PHE A 999 4.28 -23.04 -7.34
CA PHE A 999 3.91 -23.21 -8.75
C PHE A 999 2.78 -22.26 -9.11
N PHE A 1000 2.91 -21.61 -10.26
CA PHE A 1000 1.88 -20.75 -10.83
C PHE A 1000 1.62 -21.17 -12.27
N LEU A 1001 0.44 -21.73 -12.52
CA LEU A 1001 -0.09 -22.01 -13.83
C LEU A 1001 -0.93 -20.80 -14.29
N ASP A 1002 -0.49 -20.10 -15.33
CA ASP A 1002 -1.10 -18.85 -15.81
C ASP A 1002 -1.52 -18.99 -17.28
N ARG A 1003 -2.83 -18.86 -17.56
CA ARG A 1003 -3.44 -18.99 -18.89
C ARG A 1003 -3.05 -20.27 -19.64
N ASN A 1004 -3.02 -21.42 -18.95
CA ASN A 1004 -2.91 -22.70 -19.65
C ASN A 1004 -4.25 -23.06 -20.29
N MET A 1005 -4.24 -23.20 -21.62
CA MET A 1005 -5.46 -23.36 -22.44
C MET A 1005 -5.83 -24.84 -22.70
N SER A 1006 -5.19 -25.79 -22.01
CA SER A 1006 -5.16 -27.20 -22.43
C SER A 1006 -5.10 -28.23 -21.30
N VAL A 1007 -4.49 -27.91 -20.16
CA VAL A 1007 -4.51 -28.78 -18.97
C VAL A 1007 -5.92 -28.82 -18.40
N GLU A 1008 -6.47 -30.02 -18.29
CA GLU A 1008 -7.77 -30.30 -17.68
C GLU A 1008 -7.64 -30.68 -16.20
N LYS A 1009 -6.51 -31.27 -15.78
CA LYS A 1009 -6.27 -31.71 -14.38
C LYS A 1009 -4.83 -31.43 -13.94
N LEU A 1010 -4.63 -30.93 -12.71
CA LEU A 1010 -3.26 -30.67 -12.20
C LEU A 1010 -2.43 -31.96 -12.06
N SER A 1011 -3.10 -33.12 -11.94
CA SER A 1011 -2.48 -34.46 -11.97
C SER A 1011 -1.73 -34.78 -13.27
N GLU A 1012 -1.98 -34.08 -14.38
CA GLU A 1012 -1.21 -34.25 -15.64
C GLU A 1012 0.29 -33.97 -15.47
N PHE A 1013 0.66 -33.13 -14.50
CA PHE A 1013 2.04 -32.84 -14.12
C PHE A 1013 2.71 -33.93 -13.25
N GLU A 1014 1.98 -35.02 -12.95
CA GLU A 1014 2.29 -36.09 -11.97
C GLU A 1014 2.41 -35.57 -10.54
N ILE A 1015 1.53 -36.04 -9.65
CA ILE A 1015 1.43 -35.50 -8.28
C ILE A 1015 2.68 -35.83 -7.44
N SER A 1016 3.36 -36.94 -7.73
CA SER A 1016 4.66 -37.28 -7.14
C SER A 1016 5.79 -36.29 -7.49
N ASN A 1017 5.65 -35.46 -8.54
CA ASN A 1017 6.55 -34.33 -8.77
C ASN A 1017 6.24 -33.14 -7.84
N MET A 1018 5.08 -33.08 -7.19
CA MET A 1018 4.63 -31.94 -6.39
C MET A 1018 4.78 -32.14 -4.86
N MET A 1019 5.50 -33.17 -4.42
CA MET A 1019 5.69 -33.48 -2.98
C MET A 1019 6.29 -32.35 -2.13
N GLN A 1020 7.04 -31.43 -2.73
CA GLN A 1020 7.66 -30.25 -2.06
C GLN A 1020 6.83 -28.96 -2.21
N LEU A 1021 5.72 -29.00 -2.95
CA LEU A 1021 4.91 -27.84 -3.29
C LEU A 1021 4.16 -27.32 -2.06
N LYS A 1022 4.37 -26.04 -1.70
CA LYS A 1022 3.74 -25.32 -0.58
C LYS A 1022 2.69 -24.31 -1.03
N CYS A 1023 2.88 -23.70 -2.20
CA CYS A 1023 1.94 -22.75 -2.78
C CYS A 1023 1.61 -23.14 -4.22
N CYS A 1024 0.33 -23.19 -4.56
CA CYS A 1024 -0.14 -23.39 -5.93
C CYS A 1024 -1.12 -22.29 -6.32
N VAL A 1025 -0.89 -21.67 -7.47
CA VAL A 1025 -1.78 -20.67 -8.08
C VAL A 1025 -2.19 -21.16 -9.46
N ALA A 1026 -3.49 -21.16 -9.75
CA ALA A 1026 -4.04 -21.43 -11.08
C ALA A 1026 -4.86 -20.22 -11.53
N GLY A 1027 -4.33 -19.46 -12.49
CA GLY A 1027 -4.97 -18.26 -13.05
C GLY A 1027 -5.41 -18.47 -14.49
N GLU A 1028 -6.66 -18.18 -14.80
CA GLU A 1028 -7.24 -18.19 -16.17
C GLU A 1028 -7.01 -19.51 -16.94
N CYS A 1029 -6.97 -20.61 -16.19
CA CYS A 1029 -6.86 -21.96 -16.72
C CYS A 1029 -8.25 -22.46 -17.13
N ASP A 1030 -8.78 -21.91 -18.23
CA ASP A 1030 -10.16 -22.12 -18.72
C ASP A 1030 -10.56 -23.59 -18.87
N LYS A 1031 -9.60 -24.51 -19.02
CA LYS A 1031 -9.82 -25.96 -19.18
C LYS A 1031 -9.76 -26.78 -17.90
N LEU A 1032 -9.26 -26.21 -16.81
CA LEU A 1032 -9.04 -26.93 -15.54
C LEU A 1032 -10.39 -27.35 -14.93
N GLN A 1033 -10.66 -28.65 -14.90
CA GLN A 1033 -11.91 -29.25 -14.41
C GLN A 1033 -11.83 -29.63 -12.93
N THR A 1034 -10.68 -30.14 -12.50
CA THR A 1034 -10.41 -30.50 -11.10
C THR A 1034 -8.91 -30.40 -10.78
N ILE A 1035 -8.56 -30.32 -9.49
CA ILE A 1035 -7.15 -30.24 -9.07
C ILE A 1035 -6.55 -31.65 -8.90
N ILE A 1036 -7.26 -32.57 -8.25
CA ILE A 1036 -6.82 -33.97 -8.09
C ILE A 1036 -7.94 -34.93 -8.48
N GLU A 1037 -7.64 -35.89 -9.34
CA GLU A 1037 -8.44 -37.11 -9.52
C GLU A 1037 -7.75 -38.27 -8.78
N GLY A 1038 -8.24 -38.59 -7.58
CA GLY A 1038 -7.63 -39.58 -6.68
C GLY A 1038 -7.63 -41.01 -7.25
N ASP A 1039 -8.62 -41.32 -8.10
CA ASP A 1039 -8.70 -42.61 -8.79
C ASP A 1039 -7.58 -42.81 -9.84
N GLN A 1040 -6.80 -41.75 -10.16
CA GLN A 1040 -5.58 -41.85 -10.97
C GLN A 1040 -4.28 -42.03 -10.15
N MET A 1041 -4.32 -42.14 -8.82
CA MET A 1041 -3.13 -42.38 -7.99
C MET A 1041 -2.65 -43.83 -8.15
N VAL A 1042 -1.88 -44.08 -9.22
CA VAL A 1042 -1.37 -45.40 -9.59
C VAL A 1042 -0.42 -45.93 -8.50
N THR A 1043 -0.56 -47.21 -8.16
CA THR A 1043 0.42 -47.88 -7.30
C THR A 1043 1.78 -47.91 -7.98
N SER A 1044 2.79 -47.39 -7.30
CA SER A 1044 4.19 -47.53 -7.68
C SER A 1044 4.56 -49.00 -7.90
N ALA A 1045 5.64 -49.28 -8.63
CA ALA A 1045 6.10 -50.66 -8.86
C ALA A 1045 6.50 -51.42 -7.57
N SER A 1046 6.65 -50.71 -6.44
CA SER A 1046 6.83 -51.23 -5.08
C SER A 1046 5.52 -51.51 -4.32
N GLY A 1047 4.36 -51.07 -4.85
CA GLY A 1047 3.05 -51.20 -4.20
C GLY A 1047 2.72 -50.09 -3.20
N GLU A 1048 3.55 -49.04 -3.11
CA GLU A 1048 3.28 -47.86 -2.30
C GLU A 1048 2.32 -46.90 -3.04
N VAL A 1049 1.42 -46.28 -2.28
CA VAL A 1049 0.44 -45.29 -2.76
C VAL A 1049 1.13 -43.92 -2.90
N GLU A 1050 0.97 -43.25 -4.04
CA GLU A 1050 1.43 -41.86 -4.20
C GLU A 1050 0.58 -40.92 -3.33
N LEU A 1051 1.25 -40.02 -2.59
CA LEU A 1051 0.62 -39.12 -1.62
C LEU A 1051 0.35 -37.75 -2.26
N GLY A 1052 -0.87 -37.22 -2.18
CA GLY A 1052 -1.29 -36.08 -3.01
C GLY A 1052 -1.07 -34.69 -2.41
N LEU A 1053 -0.04 -33.94 -2.84
CA LEU A 1053 0.18 -32.54 -2.41
C LEU A 1053 0.29 -32.37 -0.88
N GLU A 1054 0.90 -33.34 -0.18
CA GLU A 1054 1.00 -33.36 1.29
C GLU A 1054 1.65 -32.09 1.90
N SER A 1055 2.50 -31.39 1.14
CA SER A 1055 3.20 -30.17 1.56
C SER A 1055 2.44 -28.87 1.30
N LEU A 1056 1.29 -28.91 0.63
CA LEU A 1056 0.58 -27.71 0.17
C LEU A 1056 -0.04 -26.97 1.36
N GLU A 1057 0.33 -25.70 1.53
CA GLU A 1057 -0.16 -24.80 2.58
C GLU A 1057 -1.11 -23.73 2.01
N TYR A 1058 -0.97 -23.38 0.72
CA TYR A 1058 -1.74 -22.35 0.03
C TYR A 1058 -2.21 -22.83 -1.35
N LEU A 1059 -3.51 -22.68 -1.65
CA LEU A 1059 -4.10 -22.95 -2.97
C LEU A 1059 -4.99 -21.77 -3.39
N TYR A 1060 -4.65 -21.13 -4.50
CA TYR A 1060 -5.43 -20.04 -5.06
C TYR A 1060 -5.86 -20.37 -6.50
N ILE A 1061 -7.15 -20.26 -6.80
CA ILE A 1061 -7.71 -20.54 -8.13
C ILE A 1061 -8.54 -19.33 -8.57
N TYR A 1062 -8.22 -18.78 -9.73
CA TYR A 1062 -8.83 -17.58 -10.29
C TYR A 1062 -9.25 -17.80 -11.75
N TYR A 1063 -10.49 -17.46 -12.10
CA TYR A 1063 -11.03 -17.51 -13.47
C TYR A 1063 -10.95 -18.90 -14.13
N ALA A 1064 -11.01 -19.98 -13.36
CA ALA A 1064 -11.03 -21.35 -13.88
C ALA A 1064 -12.47 -21.73 -14.31
N LYS A 1065 -12.83 -21.40 -15.56
CA LYS A 1065 -14.22 -21.48 -16.05
C LYS A 1065 -14.87 -22.85 -15.87
N SER A 1066 -14.19 -23.91 -16.30
CA SER A 1066 -14.73 -25.29 -16.24
C SER A 1066 -14.40 -26.06 -14.96
N LEU A 1067 -13.94 -25.38 -13.90
CA LEU A 1067 -13.69 -26.02 -12.60
C LEU A 1067 -15.02 -26.46 -11.97
N ARG A 1068 -15.18 -27.77 -11.76
CA ARG A 1068 -16.42 -28.39 -11.23
C ARG A 1068 -16.26 -28.93 -9.82
N SER A 1069 -15.01 -29.18 -9.42
CA SER A 1069 -14.64 -29.76 -8.13
C SER A 1069 -13.21 -29.36 -7.79
N ILE A 1070 -12.84 -29.37 -6.50
CA ILE A 1070 -11.42 -29.34 -6.11
C ILE A 1070 -10.80 -30.74 -6.30
N CYS A 1071 -11.56 -31.80 -6.00
CA CYS A 1071 -11.12 -33.19 -6.15
C CYS A 1071 -12.23 -34.12 -6.64
N GLU A 1072 -11.83 -35.16 -7.37
CA GLU A 1072 -12.67 -36.25 -7.88
C GLU A 1072 -12.08 -37.60 -7.44
N GLY A 1073 -12.91 -38.63 -7.27
CA GLY A 1073 -12.46 -39.95 -6.83
C GLY A 1073 -11.99 -40.00 -5.37
N ARG A 1074 -11.25 -41.06 -5.01
CA ARG A 1074 -10.81 -41.33 -3.62
C ARG A 1074 -9.44 -40.74 -3.32
N LEU A 1075 -9.39 -39.84 -2.35
CA LEU A 1075 -8.14 -39.29 -1.81
C LEU A 1075 -7.52 -40.18 -0.72
N ASP A 1076 -6.22 -40.03 -0.51
CA ASP A 1076 -5.48 -40.62 0.61
C ASP A 1076 -5.53 -39.70 1.86
N ASN A 1077 -5.32 -40.25 3.07
CA ASN A 1077 -5.43 -39.53 4.36
C ASN A 1077 -4.30 -38.50 4.64
N SER A 1078 -3.46 -38.19 3.66
CA SER A 1078 -2.41 -37.17 3.70
C SER A 1078 -2.62 -36.03 2.69
N SER A 1079 -3.48 -36.22 1.68
CA SER A 1079 -3.70 -35.23 0.63
C SER A 1079 -4.25 -33.90 1.17
N PHE A 1080 -3.65 -32.76 0.82
CA PHE A 1080 -4.00 -31.42 1.36
C PHE A 1080 -3.90 -31.24 2.89
N LYS A 1081 -3.26 -32.16 3.63
CA LYS A 1081 -3.30 -32.15 5.11
C LYS A 1081 -2.68 -30.91 5.78
N LYS A 1082 -1.80 -30.19 5.09
CA LYS A 1082 -1.19 -28.94 5.53
C LYS A 1082 -1.86 -27.68 4.98
N LEU A 1083 -2.93 -27.80 4.19
CA LEU A 1083 -3.58 -26.67 3.53
C LEU A 1083 -4.19 -25.74 4.58
N LYS A 1084 -3.79 -24.48 4.58
CA LYS A 1084 -4.22 -23.41 5.50
C LYS A 1084 -5.09 -22.37 4.81
N TYR A 1085 -4.80 -22.06 3.55
CA TYR A 1085 -5.48 -21.02 2.78
C TYR A 1085 -6.01 -21.60 1.48
N LEU A 1086 -7.30 -21.37 1.21
CA LEU A 1086 -7.95 -21.70 -0.04
C LEU A 1086 -8.72 -20.48 -0.56
N THR A 1087 -8.44 -20.08 -1.81
CA THR A 1087 -9.17 -19.02 -2.51
C THR A 1087 -9.73 -19.55 -3.83
N LEU A 1088 -11.02 -19.30 -4.05
CA LEU A 1088 -11.76 -19.65 -5.26
C LEU A 1088 -12.41 -18.38 -5.80
N HIS A 1089 -12.06 -17.98 -7.02
CA HIS A 1089 -12.51 -16.70 -7.59
C HIS A 1089 -12.96 -16.89 -9.04
N MET A 1090 -14.17 -16.45 -9.38
CA MET A 1090 -14.71 -16.50 -10.75
C MET A 1090 -14.67 -17.91 -11.36
N CYS A 1091 -15.17 -18.90 -10.60
CA CYS A 1091 -15.27 -20.30 -11.02
C CYS A 1091 -16.76 -20.70 -11.24
N PRO A 1092 -17.36 -20.38 -12.40
CA PRO A 1092 -18.80 -20.48 -12.63
C PRO A 1092 -19.36 -21.91 -12.82
N GLU A 1093 -18.55 -22.91 -13.20
CA GLU A 1093 -19.02 -24.32 -13.24
C GLU A 1093 -18.93 -25.04 -11.87
N LEU A 1094 -18.46 -24.36 -10.81
CA LEU A 1094 -18.30 -24.94 -9.48
C LEU A 1094 -19.63 -24.92 -8.73
N THR A 1095 -20.10 -26.10 -8.28
CA THR A 1095 -21.42 -26.27 -7.63
C THR A 1095 -21.32 -26.67 -6.16
N ILE A 1096 -20.27 -27.40 -5.78
CA ILE A 1096 -19.96 -27.86 -4.42
C ILE A 1096 -18.45 -27.71 -4.22
N ILE A 1097 -18.05 -27.09 -3.10
CA ILE A 1097 -16.64 -26.79 -2.81
C ILE A 1097 -15.91 -28.00 -2.22
N PHE A 1098 -16.50 -28.66 -1.22
CA PHE A 1098 -15.90 -29.82 -0.56
C PHE A 1098 -16.79 -31.06 -0.68
N MET A 1099 -16.24 -32.11 -1.28
CA MET A 1099 -16.80 -33.47 -1.19
C MET A 1099 -16.49 -34.07 0.19
N PRO A 1100 -17.38 -34.92 0.76
CA PRO A 1100 -17.18 -35.53 2.08
C PRO A 1100 -15.82 -36.20 2.29
N GLU A 1101 -15.27 -36.81 1.23
CA GLU A 1101 -13.97 -37.49 1.20
C GLU A 1101 -12.78 -36.54 1.43
N LEU A 1102 -12.87 -35.28 0.99
CA LEU A 1102 -11.81 -34.28 1.15
C LEU A 1102 -11.78 -33.67 2.56
N LEU A 1103 -12.94 -33.57 3.22
CA LEU A 1103 -13.09 -32.89 4.52
C LEU A 1103 -12.25 -33.52 5.63
N VAL A 1104 -12.07 -34.84 5.61
CA VAL A 1104 -11.25 -35.58 6.58
C VAL A 1104 -9.80 -35.07 6.62
N ASN A 1105 -9.31 -34.53 5.50
CA ASN A 1105 -7.93 -34.08 5.39
C ASN A 1105 -7.72 -32.60 5.73
N LEU A 1106 -8.73 -31.74 5.57
CA LEU A 1106 -8.66 -30.27 5.72
C LEU A 1106 -8.52 -29.80 7.19
N SER A 1107 -7.90 -30.62 8.02
CA SER A 1107 -7.63 -30.43 9.44
C SER A 1107 -6.77 -29.20 9.80
N SER A 1108 -6.09 -28.60 8.82
CA SER A 1108 -5.24 -27.41 8.97
C SER A 1108 -5.81 -26.15 8.31
N LEU A 1109 -6.98 -26.20 7.66
CA LEU A 1109 -7.54 -25.06 6.93
C LEU A 1109 -7.91 -23.93 7.91
N GLU A 1110 -7.27 -22.77 7.77
CA GLU A 1110 -7.42 -21.59 8.64
C GLU A 1110 -8.31 -20.51 8.00
N GLU A 1111 -8.25 -20.34 6.67
CA GLU A 1111 -9.02 -19.34 5.93
C GLU A 1111 -9.52 -19.85 4.58
N LEU A 1112 -10.76 -19.48 4.24
CA LEU A 1112 -11.44 -19.84 3.00
C LEU A 1112 -12.11 -18.60 2.38
N ILE A 1113 -11.78 -18.30 1.12
CA ILE A 1113 -12.34 -17.19 0.35
C ILE A 1113 -13.02 -17.76 -0.91
N VAL A 1114 -14.26 -17.34 -1.18
CA VAL A 1114 -15.03 -17.76 -2.36
C VAL A 1114 -15.77 -16.56 -2.95
N ASP A 1115 -15.42 -16.16 -4.17
CA ASP A 1115 -15.88 -14.92 -4.80
C ASP A 1115 -16.34 -15.16 -6.26
N ASP A 1116 -17.54 -14.70 -6.61
CA ASP A 1116 -18.24 -14.87 -7.92
C ASP A 1116 -18.20 -16.32 -8.47
N CYS A 1117 -18.44 -17.29 -7.58
CA CYS A 1117 -18.66 -18.70 -7.92
C CYS A 1117 -20.17 -18.98 -7.99
N SER A 1118 -20.85 -18.39 -8.97
CA SER A 1118 -22.30 -18.18 -8.95
C SER A 1118 -23.21 -19.41 -8.79
N GLU A 1119 -22.75 -20.60 -9.18
CA GLU A 1119 -23.51 -21.87 -9.11
C GLU A 1119 -23.27 -22.66 -7.80
N VAL A 1120 -22.43 -22.17 -6.88
CA VAL A 1120 -22.17 -22.82 -5.58
C VAL A 1120 -23.43 -22.75 -4.71
N LYS A 1121 -23.98 -23.92 -4.38
CA LYS A 1121 -25.24 -24.03 -3.60
C LYS A 1121 -25.01 -24.36 -2.13
N SER A 1122 -23.96 -25.14 -1.86
CA SER A 1122 -23.51 -25.45 -0.51
C SER A 1122 -22.01 -25.74 -0.45
N LEU A 1123 -21.40 -25.50 0.71
CA LEU A 1123 -19.98 -25.79 0.94
C LEU A 1123 -19.73 -27.32 0.99
N VAL A 1124 -20.66 -28.04 1.61
CA VAL A 1124 -20.57 -29.46 2.00
C VAL A 1124 -21.94 -30.12 1.86
N HIS A 1125 -22.05 -31.10 0.97
CA HIS A 1125 -23.26 -31.92 0.85
C HIS A 1125 -23.07 -33.27 1.55
N CYS A 1126 -23.76 -33.49 2.68
CA CYS A 1126 -23.60 -34.69 3.51
C CYS A 1126 -24.90 -35.50 3.60
N LYS A 1127 -24.85 -36.80 3.31
CA LYS A 1127 -26.04 -37.69 3.27
C LYS A 1127 -26.25 -38.54 4.54
N ASP A 1128 -25.25 -38.63 5.40
CA ASP A 1128 -25.23 -39.57 6.53
C ASP A 1128 -25.95 -39.03 7.77
N ASN A 1129 -27.18 -39.50 7.96
CA ASN A 1129 -28.01 -39.22 9.13
C ASN A 1129 -27.71 -40.20 10.29
N GLU A 1130 -26.55 -40.12 10.95
CA GLU A 1130 -26.34 -40.90 12.20
C GLU A 1130 -25.35 -40.27 13.22
N HIS A 1131 -25.92 -39.51 14.17
CA HIS A 1131 -25.54 -39.35 15.59
C HIS A 1131 -24.11 -38.99 16.08
N GLU A 1132 -23.10 -38.74 15.24
CA GLU A 1132 -21.84 -38.10 15.69
C GLU A 1132 -21.61 -36.71 15.08
N ILE A 1133 -21.66 -35.65 15.90
CA ILE A 1133 -21.25 -34.29 15.50
C ILE A 1133 -19.72 -34.25 15.42
N LYS A 1134 -19.16 -34.60 14.26
CA LYS A 1134 -17.75 -34.42 13.93
C LYS A 1134 -17.54 -33.00 13.41
N HIS A 1135 -16.67 -32.23 14.05
CA HIS A 1135 -16.28 -30.90 13.54
C HIS A 1135 -15.56 -31.06 12.20
N ILE A 1136 -16.10 -30.41 11.18
CA ILE A 1136 -15.73 -30.65 9.78
C ILE A 1136 -14.44 -29.90 9.40
N LEU A 1137 -14.27 -28.65 9.86
CA LEU A 1137 -13.08 -27.82 9.62
C LEU A 1137 -12.52 -27.30 10.96
N PRO A 1138 -11.75 -28.12 11.71
CA PRO A 1138 -11.42 -27.85 13.11
C PRO A 1138 -10.43 -26.69 13.33
N ALA A 1139 -9.73 -26.23 12.30
CA ALA A 1139 -8.76 -25.14 12.34
C ALA A 1139 -9.31 -23.79 11.85
N LEU A 1140 -10.46 -23.76 11.18
CA LEU A 1140 -10.94 -22.61 10.39
C LEU A 1140 -11.28 -21.40 11.27
N LYS A 1141 -10.70 -20.26 10.93
CA LYS A 1141 -10.81 -18.96 11.63
C LYS A 1141 -11.57 -17.91 10.82
N LYS A 1142 -11.45 -17.91 9.50
CA LYS A 1142 -12.07 -16.90 8.63
C LYS A 1142 -12.76 -17.52 7.42
N ILE A 1143 -13.95 -16.99 7.09
CA ILE A 1143 -14.63 -17.20 5.81
C ILE A 1143 -15.00 -15.83 5.21
N SER A 1144 -14.79 -15.68 3.90
CA SER A 1144 -15.26 -14.55 3.09
C SER A 1144 -15.98 -15.11 1.85
N PHE A 1145 -17.30 -14.92 1.75
CA PHE A 1145 -18.14 -15.40 0.64
C PHE A 1145 -18.82 -14.23 -0.06
N HIS A 1146 -18.47 -14.01 -1.33
CA HIS A 1146 -18.88 -12.83 -2.10
C HIS A 1146 -19.53 -13.24 -3.42
N PHE A 1147 -20.62 -12.57 -3.79
CA PHE A 1147 -21.37 -12.80 -5.03
C PHE A 1147 -21.79 -14.25 -5.28
N LEU A 1148 -22.28 -14.94 -4.23
CA LEU A 1148 -22.79 -16.32 -4.33
C LEU A 1148 -24.34 -16.35 -4.25
N PRO A 1149 -25.07 -16.07 -5.35
CA PRO A 1149 -26.53 -15.96 -5.33
C PRO A 1149 -27.24 -17.28 -5.05
N GLU A 1150 -26.72 -18.42 -5.51
CA GLU A 1150 -27.35 -19.74 -5.33
C GLU A 1150 -27.02 -20.43 -3.99
N LEU A 1151 -26.18 -19.82 -3.15
CA LEU A 1151 -25.79 -20.37 -1.85
C LEU A 1151 -26.97 -20.33 -0.87
N ASP A 1152 -27.58 -21.48 -0.56
CA ASP A 1152 -28.68 -21.57 0.41
C ASP A 1152 -28.22 -21.97 1.83
N SER A 1153 -27.08 -22.67 1.92
CA SER A 1153 -26.59 -23.32 3.13
C SER A 1153 -25.07 -23.39 3.16
N ILE A 1154 -24.43 -23.18 4.31
CA ILE A 1154 -23.00 -23.47 4.45
C ILE A 1154 -22.77 -24.98 4.69
N SER A 1155 -23.69 -25.68 5.35
CA SER A 1155 -23.69 -27.15 5.41
C SER A 1155 -25.03 -27.67 5.92
N ASP A 1156 -25.38 -28.89 5.52
CA ASP A 1156 -26.44 -29.72 6.13
C ASP A 1156 -26.18 -30.04 7.63
N VAL A 1157 -24.99 -29.73 8.18
CA VAL A 1157 -24.52 -30.15 9.51
C VAL A 1157 -24.27 -28.95 10.46
N VAL A 1158 -24.79 -29.05 11.69
CA VAL A 1158 -24.90 -27.97 12.70
C VAL A 1158 -23.56 -27.40 13.23
N SER A 1159 -22.40 -28.01 12.95
CA SER A 1159 -21.12 -27.52 13.50
C SER A 1159 -19.93 -27.74 12.57
N ILE A 1160 -19.63 -26.71 11.76
CA ILE A 1160 -18.53 -26.75 10.79
C ILE A 1160 -17.18 -26.42 11.47
N ALA A 1161 -17.07 -25.25 12.12
CA ALA A 1161 -15.78 -24.66 12.53
C ALA A 1161 -15.79 -24.17 14.00
N PRO A 1162 -15.22 -24.92 14.96
CA PRO A 1162 -15.18 -24.55 16.40
C PRO A 1162 -14.12 -23.49 16.75
N ARG A 1163 -13.51 -22.85 15.74
CA ARG A 1163 -12.47 -21.81 15.87
C ARG A 1163 -12.74 -20.56 15.01
N ILE A 1164 -13.93 -20.44 14.42
CA ILE A 1164 -14.24 -19.28 13.57
C ILE A 1164 -14.24 -17.99 14.41
N GLU A 1165 -13.48 -17.00 13.94
CA GLU A 1165 -13.25 -15.69 14.55
C GLU A 1165 -13.80 -14.57 13.67
N TRP A 1166 -13.86 -14.75 12.34
CA TRP A 1166 -14.35 -13.77 11.37
C TRP A 1166 -15.26 -14.43 10.34
N MET A 1167 -16.37 -13.78 10.01
CA MET A 1167 -17.23 -14.11 8.88
C MET A 1167 -17.51 -12.86 8.06
N ASP A 1168 -17.63 -13.00 6.74
CA ASP A 1168 -17.78 -11.89 5.81
C ASP A 1168 -18.61 -12.38 4.60
N PHE A 1169 -19.77 -11.76 4.37
CA PHE A 1169 -20.75 -12.19 3.37
C PHE A 1169 -21.22 -10.99 2.54
N TYR A 1170 -21.23 -11.10 1.22
CA TYR A 1170 -21.69 -10.02 0.34
C TYR A 1170 -22.44 -10.59 -0.87
N TYR A 1171 -23.64 -10.09 -1.14
CA TYR A 1171 -24.48 -10.50 -2.26
C TYR A 1171 -24.75 -12.02 -2.26
N CYS A 1172 -25.09 -12.55 -1.08
CA CYS A 1172 -25.48 -13.96 -0.84
C CYS A 1172 -26.98 -14.10 -0.45
N PRO A 1173 -27.94 -13.62 -1.27
CA PRO A 1173 -29.34 -13.43 -0.87
C PRO A 1173 -30.12 -14.70 -0.49
N ASN A 1174 -29.68 -15.89 -0.90
CA ASN A 1174 -30.33 -17.15 -0.51
C ASN A 1174 -29.81 -17.72 0.81
N LEU A 1175 -28.68 -17.23 1.35
CA LEU A 1175 -28.06 -17.75 2.56
C LEU A 1175 -28.84 -17.30 3.81
N LYS A 1176 -29.82 -18.11 4.20
CA LYS A 1176 -30.79 -17.78 5.26
C LYS A 1176 -30.38 -18.17 6.67
N SER A 1177 -29.35 -19.00 6.86
CA SER A 1177 -28.93 -19.45 8.19
C SER A 1177 -27.42 -19.61 8.30
N LEU A 1178 -26.88 -19.32 9.48
CA LEU A 1178 -25.46 -19.42 9.79
C LEU A 1178 -25.21 -20.62 10.73
N PRO A 1179 -24.16 -21.43 10.52
CA PRO A 1179 -23.87 -22.65 11.29
C PRO A 1179 -23.18 -22.34 12.63
N ILE A 1180 -23.74 -21.39 13.38
CA ILE A 1180 -23.22 -20.92 14.67
C ILE A 1180 -23.99 -21.62 15.80
N SER A 1181 -23.32 -21.83 16.92
CA SER A 1181 -23.92 -22.33 18.17
C SER A 1181 -23.38 -21.50 19.35
N LYS A 1182 -24.07 -21.49 20.49
CA LYS A 1182 -23.62 -20.74 21.69
C LYS A 1182 -22.20 -21.09 22.18
N ALA A 1183 -21.62 -22.23 21.79
CA ALA A 1183 -20.20 -22.52 22.03
C ALA A 1183 -19.25 -21.67 21.16
N ILE A 1184 -19.63 -21.40 19.91
CA ILE A 1184 -18.84 -20.66 18.91
C ILE A 1184 -18.87 -19.14 19.16
N HIS A 1185 -20.02 -18.60 19.62
CA HIS A 1185 -20.18 -17.18 19.96
C HIS A 1185 -19.04 -16.64 20.86
N THR A 1186 -18.46 -17.47 21.73
CA THR A 1186 -17.37 -17.06 22.64
C THR A 1186 -16.03 -16.71 21.96
N LYS A 1187 -15.89 -16.92 20.64
CA LYS A 1187 -14.67 -16.61 19.86
C LYS A 1187 -14.91 -15.73 18.63
N LEU A 1188 -16.15 -15.67 18.14
CA LEU A 1188 -16.50 -14.89 16.96
C LEU A 1188 -16.34 -13.41 17.28
N ARG A 1189 -15.46 -12.71 16.54
CA ARG A 1189 -15.11 -11.31 16.75
C ARG A 1189 -15.93 -10.36 15.89
N GLN A 1190 -16.18 -10.74 14.63
CA GLN A 1190 -16.94 -9.95 13.67
C GLN A 1190 -17.71 -10.84 12.66
N ILE A 1191 -18.90 -10.38 12.30
CA ILE A 1191 -19.63 -10.78 11.10
C ILE A 1191 -19.81 -9.52 10.24
N LYS A 1192 -19.29 -9.50 9.02
CA LYS A 1192 -19.52 -8.44 8.02
C LYS A 1192 -20.58 -8.90 7.01
N GLY A 1193 -21.53 -8.04 6.65
CA GLY A 1193 -22.45 -8.28 5.53
C GLY A 1193 -23.55 -7.24 5.34
N GLU A 1194 -24.35 -7.35 4.28
CA GLU A 1194 -25.41 -6.38 3.99
C GLU A 1194 -26.46 -6.33 5.11
N GLU A 1195 -26.88 -5.13 5.55
CA GLU A 1195 -27.85 -5.00 6.65
C GLU A 1195 -29.20 -5.67 6.32
N SER A 1196 -29.63 -5.58 5.06
CA SER A 1196 -30.85 -6.21 4.56
C SER A 1196 -30.79 -7.74 4.56
N TRP A 1197 -29.61 -8.32 4.32
CA TRP A 1197 -29.36 -9.76 4.44
C TRP A 1197 -29.38 -10.17 5.92
N TRP A 1198 -28.67 -9.45 6.79
CA TRP A 1198 -28.62 -9.72 8.23
C TRP A 1198 -30.01 -9.70 8.89
N GLN A 1199 -30.85 -8.71 8.54
CA GLN A 1199 -32.25 -8.62 8.97
C GLN A 1199 -33.14 -9.76 8.45
N SER A 1200 -32.70 -10.51 7.42
CA SER A 1200 -33.45 -11.62 6.80
C SER A 1200 -33.10 -13.02 7.34
N LEU A 1201 -32.09 -13.14 8.20
CA LEU A 1201 -31.59 -14.42 8.72
C LEU A 1201 -32.62 -15.15 9.60
N GLU A 1202 -32.77 -16.44 9.35
CA GLU A 1202 -33.68 -17.37 10.06
C GLU A 1202 -32.99 -18.00 11.27
N TRP A 1203 -32.89 -17.25 12.37
CA TRP A 1203 -32.29 -17.68 13.63
C TRP A 1203 -33.08 -18.80 14.32
N GLN A 1204 -32.41 -19.91 14.69
CA GLN A 1204 -33.08 -21.04 15.34
C GLN A 1204 -33.35 -20.78 16.83
N ASN A 1205 -34.62 -20.81 17.24
CA ASN A 1205 -35.13 -20.99 18.61
C ASN A 1205 -34.35 -20.30 19.76
N ASN A 1206 -34.74 -19.07 20.10
CA ASN A 1206 -34.29 -18.33 21.30
C ASN A 1206 -32.78 -18.03 21.35
N GLU A 1207 -32.18 -17.68 20.20
CA GLU A 1207 -30.83 -17.10 20.15
C GLU A 1207 -30.82 -15.58 19.89
N GLN A 1208 -31.97 -14.89 19.94
CA GLN A 1208 -32.03 -13.42 20.14
C GLN A 1208 -31.65 -13.02 21.60
N ASP A 1209 -30.49 -13.49 22.07
CA ASP A 1209 -29.78 -12.84 23.17
C ASP A 1209 -29.05 -11.61 22.60
N SER A 1210 -29.02 -10.50 23.33
CA SER A 1210 -28.67 -9.15 22.83
C SER A 1210 -27.19 -8.90 22.53
N ASN A 1211 -26.40 -9.93 22.23
CA ASN A 1211 -24.94 -9.85 22.06
C ASN A 1211 -24.48 -10.01 20.60
N TRP A 1212 -25.37 -10.41 19.67
CA TRP A 1212 -25.00 -10.55 18.25
C TRP A 1212 -24.87 -9.21 17.53
N GLU A 1213 -25.58 -8.17 17.99
CA GLU A 1213 -25.49 -6.81 17.44
C GLU A 1213 -24.09 -6.19 17.68
N ASP A 1214 -23.47 -6.47 18.82
CA ASP A 1214 -22.12 -6.00 19.18
C ASP A 1214 -21.00 -6.54 18.26
N ILE A 1215 -21.25 -7.62 17.51
CA ILE A 1215 -20.27 -8.25 16.60
C ILE A 1215 -20.66 -8.16 15.12
N PHE A 1216 -21.84 -7.64 14.78
CA PHE A 1216 -22.21 -7.40 13.39
C PHE A 1216 -21.63 -6.06 12.91
N THR A 1217 -21.22 -6.01 11.66
CA THR A 1217 -20.74 -4.79 11.01
C THR A 1217 -21.39 -4.69 9.62
N PRO A 1218 -22.37 -3.79 9.45
CA PRO A 1218 -23.09 -3.67 8.18
C PRO A 1218 -22.18 -3.19 7.06
N VAL A 1219 -22.46 -3.65 5.85
CA VAL A 1219 -21.86 -3.16 4.60
C VAL A 1219 -22.87 -2.24 3.92
N ASP A 1220 -22.48 -0.98 3.72
CA ASP A 1220 -23.20 -0.05 2.85
C ASP A 1220 -23.10 -0.53 1.38
N GLU A 1221 -24.09 -0.21 0.53
CA GLU A 1221 -24.16 -0.63 -0.90
C GLU A 1221 -23.06 -0.04 -1.84
N TRP A 1222 -21.91 0.36 -1.28
CA TRP A 1222 -20.82 1.10 -1.92
C TRP A 1222 -19.41 0.59 -1.57
N ASP A 1223 -19.31 -0.33 -0.61
CA ASP A 1223 -18.11 -1.15 -0.32
C ASP A 1223 -17.98 -2.29 -1.36
#